data_AF-A0ABD2FMH7-F1
#
_entry.id   AF-A0ABD2FMH7-F1
#
_cell.length_a   1.000
_cell.length_b   1.000
_cell.length_c   1.000
_cell.angle_alpha   90.00
_cell.angle_beta   90.00
_cell.angle_gamma   90.00
#
_symmetry.space_group_name_H-M   'P 1'
#
loop_
_entity.id
_entity.type
_entity.pdbx_description
1 polymer ?
#
loop_
_entity_poly.entity_id
_entity_poly.type
_entity_poly.pdbx_seq_one_letter_code
_entity_poly.pdbx_strand_id
1 'polypeptide(L)'
;MHQLLAVTSVLVALCSLGRVDSSAYDKIVTHSRIRARKEGPNVCALQQVEGTKKKYFSTCRNWYKGSICGKKAMVLYECCPGYIKLEGTKGCTAVAPIDHVYGTLGLVKASTTQQYSDLSKLKEEIEGEGSFTMFAPSNEAWDQVEPIIRAALVSNVNIELYNALHYHMVNHRLLTKDLKNGMTLNSMYNDLGIYINHYSNGIVTVNCARIIHGNQVATNGVVHVIDRVITSVGNNIKEVLDVTEDLASFRDVVMNSGMFDKLGEPGHFTLFAPTDQAFDKLDPGYLERIMGDKDVIAALVKYHLLSSVQCSEAIMAGSVFETEEGSTIEIGCDGDSLTVNGIKMVLKKDIVTTNGVIHLIDQVLIPNSAKEGLELMGDSQSTFSDMVSELGLASALGSKTEYTLLAPVNAAFTTEVMSTDQSLLRFILENHILKLKVTLSELYNGQMLETLAGRMLRVFIYRTAVCIENSCMVRGSKEGSHSALHLMNSLIKPADKTIYELLIADGRFKIFLALMETADLTDLLKEKGSYTIFAPTDHAFEGLSKEDLALLKSDLNALRIILLYHFSNGIFINGGLEGGVTNLLKTLQGNNLQVISVNNSINVNSVDVPNSDLMATNGVIHVVKNVLYPADLPVGRQDFLVLLKKLIKYIQIRYISGFSYKEIPVTFFKRTITTTHSHEIVPETKVTRVIEGEPTITKVTRVIEGEQSITKVTRVIEGEQSITKVTRVIEGEPSITKVTRVIEGEPTFTKVTRVIEGEPSITTVTRVIEGQPSFTKVTRVIETEPVITTMVVSGETTKVTRLIEGESSSTRVFEGQPIITKVTRVIEGRELDAQGKIIEGGSRQTMVNEPLVIEGPDFSKITTIHGNPNLINEESDRISQLIRDGGKFAAARKAPAGMRRRRKMVRRHHKPRQSIQ
;
A
#
# COMPACT_ATOMS: atom_id res chain seq x y z
N MET A 1 -47.15 24.59 -38.77
CA MET A 1 -45.83 24.01 -38.43
C MET A 1 -44.90 24.98 -37.72
N HIS A 2 -44.49 26.11 -38.30
CA HIS A 2 -43.44 26.97 -37.72
C HIS A 2 -43.64 27.42 -36.26
N GLN A 3 -44.86 27.77 -35.81
CA GLN A 3 -45.11 28.10 -34.41
C GLN A 3 -44.86 26.92 -33.45
N LEU A 4 -45.18 25.69 -33.84
CA LEU A 4 -44.93 24.50 -33.02
C LEU A 4 -43.41 24.27 -32.87
N LEU A 5 -42.67 24.43 -33.97
CA LEU A 5 -41.21 24.37 -34.00
C LEU A 5 -40.57 25.47 -33.15
N ALA A 6 -41.10 26.69 -33.15
CA ALA A 6 -40.63 27.77 -32.30
C ALA A 6 -40.82 27.46 -30.82
N VAL A 7 -42.00 26.98 -30.41
CA VAL A 7 -42.29 26.60 -29.02
C VAL A 7 -41.40 25.43 -28.57
N THR A 8 -41.20 24.40 -29.40
CA THR A 8 -40.27 23.30 -29.06
C THR A 8 -38.82 23.77 -28.99
N SER A 9 -38.39 24.68 -29.86
CA SER A 9 -37.04 25.26 -29.79
C SER A 9 -36.82 26.08 -28.54
N VAL A 10 -37.83 26.84 -28.08
CA VAL A 10 -37.77 27.58 -26.80
C VAL A 10 -37.75 26.63 -25.60
N LEU A 11 -38.56 25.56 -25.58
CA LEU A 11 -38.48 24.56 -24.51
C LEU A 11 -37.13 23.82 -24.50
N VAL A 12 -36.58 23.44 -25.67
CA VAL A 12 -35.26 22.78 -25.76
C VAL A 12 -34.14 23.74 -25.37
N ALA A 13 -34.23 25.02 -25.73
CA ALA A 13 -33.30 26.06 -25.27
C ALA A 13 -33.33 26.17 -23.73
N LEU A 14 -34.52 26.30 -23.13
CA LEU A 14 -34.70 26.34 -21.67
C LEU A 14 -34.19 25.06 -20.97
N CYS A 15 -34.37 23.88 -21.57
CA CYS A 15 -33.83 22.63 -21.04
C CYS A 15 -32.30 22.50 -21.20
N SER A 16 -31.69 23.18 -22.18
CA SER A 16 -30.23 23.17 -22.42
C SER A 16 -29.47 24.26 -21.65
N LEU A 17 -30.12 25.36 -21.29
CA LEU A 17 -29.62 26.41 -20.37
C LEU A 17 -29.62 25.95 -18.90
N GLY A 18 -30.05 24.72 -18.61
CA GLY A 18 -30.34 24.19 -17.28
C GLY A 18 -29.36 23.18 -16.71
N ARG A 19 -28.07 23.16 -17.12
CA ARG A 19 -27.03 22.50 -16.30
C ARG A 19 -26.75 23.35 -15.07
N VAL A 20 -27.63 23.24 -14.07
CA VAL A 20 -27.43 23.86 -12.75
C VAL A 20 -26.19 23.24 -12.12
N ASP A 21 -25.16 24.04 -11.90
CA ASP A 21 -23.97 23.60 -11.18
C ASP A 21 -24.33 23.22 -9.75
N SER A 22 -24.33 21.91 -9.49
CA SER A 22 -24.62 21.33 -8.19
C SER A 22 -23.37 21.39 -7.32
N SER A 23 -23.51 21.89 -6.10
CA SER A 23 -22.39 21.99 -5.16
C SER A 23 -21.95 20.61 -4.66
N ALA A 24 -20.80 20.53 -3.99
CA ALA A 24 -20.36 19.27 -3.38
C ALA A 24 -21.36 18.78 -2.32
N TYR A 25 -21.97 19.70 -1.55
CA TYR A 25 -23.10 19.42 -0.66
C TYR A 25 -24.30 18.81 -1.41
N ASP A 26 -24.80 19.45 -2.47
CA ASP A 26 -25.99 18.99 -3.20
C ASP A 26 -25.78 17.60 -3.83
N LYS A 27 -24.57 17.34 -4.34
CA LYS A 27 -24.15 16.03 -4.87
C LYS A 27 -24.22 14.96 -3.79
N ILE A 28 -23.74 15.22 -2.57
CA ILE A 28 -23.77 14.24 -1.48
C ILE A 28 -25.17 14.07 -0.89
N VAL A 29 -25.98 15.13 -0.76
CA VAL A 29 -27.41 15.00 -0.39
C VAL A 29 -28.16 14.17 -1.45
N THR A 30 -27.84 14.31 -2.73
CA THR A 30 -28.38 13.47 -3.81
C THR A 30 -27.95 12.00 -3.68
N HIS A 31 -26.67 11.73 -3.39
CA HIS A 31 -26.22 10.36 -3.10
C HIS A 31 -26.84 9.78 -1.82
N SER A 32 -27.08 10.61 -0.80
CA SER A 32 -27.76 10.25 0.45
C SER A 32 -29.21 9.81 0.18
N ARG A 33 -29.96 10.53 -0.67
CA ARG A 33 -31.30 10.13 -1.16
C ARG A 33 -31.27 8.79 -1.90
N ILE A 34 -30.26 8.57 -2.75
CA ILE A 34 -30.12 7.31 -3.51
C ILE A 34 -29.90 6.12 -2.54
N ARG A 35 -29.08 6.29 -1.50
CA ARG A 35 -28.85 5.27 -0.45
C ARG A 35 -30.12 4.99 0.37
N ALA A 36 -30.90 6.02 0.69
CA ALA A 36 -32.14 5.91 1.46
C ALA A 36 -33.39 5.51 0.66
N ARG A 37 -33.29 5.28 -0.65
CA ARG A 37 -34.43 5.02 -1.55
C ARG A 37 -35.36 3.87 -1.11
N LYS A 38 -34.87 2.91 -0.31
CA LYS A 38 -35.67 1.82 0.28
C LYS A 38 -36.57 2.26 1.44
N GLU A 39 -36.23 3.35 2.12
CA GLU A 39 -36.96 3.87 3.28
C GLU A 39 -38.12 4.79 2.87
N GLY A 40 -38.06 5.36 1.66
CA GLY A 40 -39.18 6.04 1.02
C GLY A 40 -38.75 7.26 0.20
N PRO A 41 -39.71 8.02 -0.35
CA PRO A 41 -39.43 9.31 -0.99
C PRO A 41 -38.80 10.30 0.01
N ASN A 42 -37.83 11.07 -0.46
CA ASN A 42 -37.17 12.19 0.25
C ASN A 42 -36.61 11.88 1.65
N VAL A 43 -36.36 10.60 1.95
CA VAL A 43 -35.50 10.19 3.05
C VAL A 43 -34.04 10.39 2.62
N CYS A 44 -33.21 10.80 3.57
CA CYS A 44 -31.76 10.92 3.45
C CYS A 44 -31.09 9.93 4.41
N ALA A 45 -30.01 9.30 3.96
CA ALA A 45 -29.16 8.45 4.79
C ALA A 45 -27.96 9.25 5.31
N LEU A 46 -27.87 9.39 6.63
CA LEU A 46 -26.76 10.02 7.34
C LEU A 46 -25.92 8.96 8.04
N GLN A 47 -24.67 9.28 8.36
CA GLN A 47 -23.85 8.51 9.27
C GLN A 47 -23.66 9.26 10.58
N GLN A 48 -24.05 8.63 11.70
CA GLN A 48 -23.82 9.13 13.06
C GLN A 48 -22.63 8.38 13.67
N VAL A 49 -21.72 9.11 14.30
CA VAL A 49 -20.52 8.52 14.91
C VAL A 49 -20.89 7.84 16.24
N GLU A 50 -20.44 6.61 16.44
CA GLU A 50 -20.73 5.83 17.65
C GLU A 50 -20.12 6.52 18.88
N GLY A 51 -20.96 6.77 19.90
CA GLY A 51 -20.61 7.55 21.09
C GLY A 51 -20.89 9.06 21.01
N THR A 52 -21.27 9.62 19.86
CA THR A 52 -21.55 11.07 19.73
C THR A 52 -22.93 11.36 19.12
N LYS A 53 -23.37 12.62 19.22
CA LYS A 53 -24.54 13.14 18.50
C LYS A 53 -24.24 13.57 17.04
N LYS A 54 -22.98 13.55 16.60
CA LYS A 54 -22.56 14.15 15.32
C LYS A 54 -23.02 13.30 14.13
N LYS A 55 -23.76 13.93 13.22
CA LYS A 55 -24.31 13.33 11.99
C LYS A 55 -23.67 13.95 10.76
N TYR A 56 -23.33 13.11 9.79
CA TYR A 56 -22.66 13.51 8.56
C TYR A 56 -23.37 12.97 7.31
N PHE A 57 -23.57 13.84 6.32
CA PHE A 57 -23.80 13.45 4.93
C PHE A 57 -22.46 13.00 4.34
N SER A 58 -22.19 11.69 4.34
CA SER A 58 -20.84 11.17 4.05
C SER A 58 -20.57 10.85 2.58
N THR A 59 -19.32 11.06 2.16
CA THR A 59 -18.80 10.62 0.85
C THR A 59 -18.92 9.11 0.68
N CYS A 60 -18.90 8.61 -0.57
CA CYS A 60 -18.94 7.16 -0.81
C CYS A 60 -17.74 6.41 -0.19
N ARG A 61 -16.56 7.04 -0.11
CA ARG A 61 -15.37 6.48 0.57
C ARG A 61 -15.63 6.24 2.05
N ASN A 62 -16.16 7.24 2.77
CA ASN A 62 -16.42 7.15 4.20
C ASN A 62 -17.62 6.25 4.51
N TRP A 63 -18.64 6.27 3.63
CA TRP A 63 -19.79 5.37 3.70
C TRP A 63 -19.37 3.90 3.69
N TYR A 64 -18.61 3.45 2.70
CA TYR A 64 -18.16 2.06 2.61
C TYR A 64 -17.09 1.68 3.64
N LYS A 65 -16.35 2.66 4.21
CA LYS A 65 -15.43 2.41 5.34
C LYS A 65 -16.18 2.05 6.63
N GLY A 66 -17.44 2.47 6.78
CA GLY A 66 -18.24 2.21 7.98
C GLY A 66 -17.74 2.90 9.25
N SER A 67 -16.81 3.87 9.11
CA SER A 67 -16.16 4.57 10.21
C SER A 67 -15.87 6.03 9.84
N ILE A 68 -16.00 6.94 10.81
CA ILE A 68 -15.62 8.35 10.71
C ILE A 68 -14.72 8.65 11.91
N CYS A 69 -13.59 9.32 11.70
CA CYS A 69 -12.60 9.63 12.75
C CYS A 69 -12.28 8.43 13.66
N GLY A 70 -11.82 7.32 13.07
CA GLY A 70 -11.47 6.08 13.78
C GLY A 70 -12.65 5.29 14.37
N LYS A 71 -13.74 5.96 14.76
CA LYS A 71 -14.92 5.35 15.39
C LYS A 71 -15.87 4.79 14.33
N LYS A 72 -16.58 3.73 14.69
CA LYS A 72 -17.64 3.11 13.88
C LYS A 72 -18.78 4.11 13.66
N ALA A 73 -19.39 4.10 12.49
CA ALA A 73 -20.46 5.02 12.11
C ALA A 73 -21.76 4.25 11.80
N MET A 74 -22.80 4.51 12.59
CA MET A 74 -24.13 3.93 12.39
C MET A 74 -24.88 4.69 11.29
N VAL A 75 -25.68 3.98 10.50
CA VAL A 75 -26.55 4.61 9.50
C VAL A 75 -27.86 5.05 10.16
N LEU A 76 -28.20 6.32 9.98
CA LEU A 76 -29.46 6.92 10.40
C LEU A 76 -30.26 7.36 9.18
N TYR A 77 -31.58 7.26 9.25
CA TYR A 77 -32.50 7.67 8.17
C TYR A 77 -33.42 8.77 8.66
N GLU A 78 -33.30 9.96 8.06
CA GLU A 78 -34.07 11.16 8.43
C GLU A 78 -34.64 11.82 7.16
N CYS A 79 -35.57 12.76 7.30
CA CYS A 79 -36.01 13.52 6.13
C CYS A 79 -34.88 14.40 5.59
N CYS A 80 -34.77 14.51 4.27
CA CYS A 80 -33.87 15.47 3.65
C CYS A 80 -34.32 16.92 3.96
N PRO A 81 -33.40 17.91 3.90
CA PRO A 81 -33.75 19.32 4.02
C PRO A 81 -34.92 19.71 3.08
N GLY A 82 -35.86 20.50 3.59
CA GLY A 82 -37.10 20.86 2.92
C GLY A 82 -38.23 19.81 2.93
N TYR A 83 -38.09 18.64 3.58
CA TYR A 83 -39.13 17.61 3.61
C TYR A 83 -39.50 17.15 5.02
N ILE A 84 -40.75 16.73 5.20
CA ILE A 84 -41.28 16.18 6.45
C ILE A 84 -42.03 14.85 6.21
N LYS A 85 -42.11 14.04 7.26
CA LYS A 85 -42.89 12.80 7.29
C LYS A 85 -44.33 13.09 7.69
N LEU A 86 -45.29 12.47 7.02
CA LEU A 86 -46.68 12.44 7.44
C LEU A 86 -46.95 11.17 8.25
N GLU A 87 -47.95 11.22 9.14
CA GLU A 87 -48.41 10.03 9.83
C GLU A 87 -49.02 9.03 8.85
N GLY A 88 -48.83 7.73 9.13
CA GLY A 88 -49.24 6.64 8.23
C GLY A 88 -48.43 6.48 6.93
N THR A 89 -47.64 7.47 6.48
CA THR A 89 -46.86 7.35 5.24
C THR A 89 -45.45 6.79 5.45
N LYS A 90 -44.93 6.12 4.41
CA LYS A 90 -43.55 5.65 4.35
C LYS A 90 -42.67 6.72 3.69
N GLY A 91 -41.56 7.06 4.35
CA GLY A 91 -40.65 8.13 3.94
C GLY A 91 -41.14 9.53 4.31
N CYS A 92 -40.69 10.53 3.55
CA CYS A 92 -40.98 11.95 3.77
C CYS A 92 -41.76 12.49 2.57
N THR A 93 -43.07 12.25 2.60
CA THR A 93 -44.00 12.48 1.48
C THR A 93 -44.43 13.94 1.33
N ALA A 94 -44.27 14.76 2.37
CA ALA A 94 -44.62 16.18 2.33
C ALA A 94 -43.36 17.06 2.25
N VAL A 95 -43.50 18.22 1.61
CA VAL A 95 -42.54 19.33 1.71
C VAL A 95 -42.80 20.03 3.05
N ALA A 96 -41.76 20.54 3.69
CA ALA A 96 -41.94 21.45 4.83
C ALA A 96 -42.73 22.69 4.38
N PRO A 97 -43.64 23.25 5.21
CA PRO A 97 -44.22 24.55 4.89
C PRO A 97 -43.09 25.59 4.82
N ILE A 98 -43.16 26.48 3.83
CA ILE A 98 -42.30 27.67 3.84
C ILE A 98 -42.95 28.71 4.75
N ASP A 99 -42.12 29.34 5.56
CA ASP A 99 -42.51 30.36 6.53
C ASP A 99 -41.48 31.49 6.48
N HIS A 100 -41.69 32.60 7.19
CA HIS A 100 -40.64 33.61 7.36
C HIS A 100 -39.44 33.03 8.13
N VAL A 101 -38.28 33.71 8.10
CA VAL A 101 -37.03 33.19 8.68
C VAL A 101 -37.21 32.84 10.16
N TYR A 102 -37.92 33.66 10.94
CA TYR A 102 -38.23 33.35 12.35
C TYR A 102 -39.02 32.04 12.53
N GLY A 103 -40.11 31.82 11.78
CA GLY A 103 -40.90 30.58 11.85
C GLY A 103 -40.10 29.37 11.38
N THR A 104 -39.26 29.58 10.36
CA THR A 104 -38.33 28.57 9.83
C THR A 104 -37.32 28.09 10.89
N LEU A 105 -36.88 28.94 11.84
CA LEU A 105 -36.04 28.52 12.97
C LEU A 105 -36.72 27.40 13.80
N GLY A 106 -38.03 27.52 14.03
CA GLY A 106 -38.83 26.50 14.71
C GLY A 106 -38.95 25.21 13.90
N LEU A 107 -39.21 25.31 12.59
CA LEU A 107 -39.30 24.15 11.68
C LEU A 107 -37.99 23.34 11.62
N VAL A 108 -36.83 24.01 11.69
CA VAL A 108 -35.51 23.36 11.71
C VAL A 108 -35.03 22.97 13.11
N LYS A 109 -35.87 23.18 14.14
CA LYS A 109 -35.61 22.90 15.57
C LYS A 109 -34.47 23.71 16.19
N ALA A 110 -34.12 24.87 15.63
CA ALA A 110 -33.22 25.85 16.24
C ALA A 110 -33.96 26.71 17.27
N SER A 111 -34.70 26.07 18.18
CA SER A 111 -35.65 26.75 19.08
C SER A 111 -34.99 27.70 20.08
N THR A 112 -33.75 27.43 20.51
CA THR A 112 -32.99 28.36 21.35
C THR A 112 -32.64 29.64 20.58
N THR A 113 -32.23 29.51 19.31
CA THR A 113 -32.00 30.65 18.42
C THR A 113 -33.29 31.42 18.15
N GLN A 114 -34.42 30.72 17.94
CA GLN A 114 -35.74 31.35 17.79
C GLN A 114 -36.15 32.16 19.03
N GLN A 115 -36.00 31.58 20.22
CA GLN A 115 -36.27 32.27 21.48
C GLN A 115 -35.36 33.50 21.68
N TYR A 116 -34.08 33.40 21.30
CA TYR A 116 -33.15 34.52 21.38
C TYR A 116 -33.43 35.61 20.35
N SER A 117 -33.95 35.29 19.16
CA SER A 117 -34.47 36.28 18.20
C SER A 117 -35.73 37.01 18.69
N ASP A 118 -36.60 36.34 19.45
CA ASP A 118 -37.78 36.94 20.09
C ASP A 118 -37.35 37.90 21.21
N LEU A 119 -36.46 37.45 22.10
CA LEU A 119 -35.96 38.24 23.23
C LEU A 119 -35.10 39.45 22.81
N SER A 120 -34.38 39.37 21.69
CA SER A 120 -33.54 40.49 21.19
C SER A 120 -34.29 41.50 20.34
N LYS A 121 -35.59 41.30 20.07
CA LYS A 121 -36.43 42.03 19.08
C LYS A 121 -36.07 41.81 17.60
N LEU A 122 -35.01 41.06 17.30
CA LEU A 122 -34.63 40.69 15.93
C LEU A 122 -35.82 40.09 15.15
N LYS A 123 -36.72 39.37 15.83
CA LYS A 123 -37.93 38.79 15.25
C LYS A 123 -38.68 39.72 14.30
N GLU A 124 -38.98 40.96 14.70
CA GLU A 124 -39.80 41.87 13.89
C GLU A 124 -39.20 42.12 12.49
N GLU A 125 -37.87 42.12 12.39
CA GLU A 125 -37.13 42.22 11.13
C GLU A 125 -37.19 40.92 10.31
N ILE A 126 -36.94 39.76 10.93
CA ILE A 126 -36.93 38.45 10.25
C ILE A 126 -38.32 37.81 10.06
N GLU A 127 -39.37 38.44 10.56
CA GLU A 127 -40.77 38.24 10.16
C GLU A 127 -41.19 39.19 9.01
N GLY A 128 -40.53 40.35 8.90
CA GLY A 128 -40.85 41.43 7.97
C GLY A 128 -40.31 41.28 6.52
N GLU A 129 -40.40 42.38 5.77
CA GLU A 129 -39.92 42.46 4.38
C GLU A 129 -38.39 42.41 4.31
N GLY A 130 -37.85 41.53 3.47
CA GLY A 130 -36.42 41.39 3.28
C GLY A 130 -36.02 40.15 2.48
N SER A 131 -34.72 39.88 2.48
CA SER A 131 -34.12 38.69 1.87
C SER A 131 -32.92 38.32 2.73
N PHE A 132 -33.05 37.35 3.62
CA PHE A 132 -32.02 37.07 4.63
C PHE A 132 -31.36 35.69 4.42
N THR A 133 -30.11 35.56 4.83
CA THR A 133 -29.48 34.27 5.15
C THR A 133 -29.18 34.24 6.63
N MET A 134 -29.73 33.26 7.36
CA MET A 134 -29.50 33.09 8.80
C MET A 134 -28.75 31.79 9.07
N PHE A 135 -27.51 31.90 9.54
CA PHE A 135 -26.67 30.79 9.99
C PHE A 135 -27.03 30.38 11.43
N ALA A 136 -28.26 29.91 11.62
CA ALA A 136 -28.82 29.63 12.94
C ALA A 136 -28.03 28.57 13.73
N PRO A 137 -27.52 28.87 14.93
CA PRO A 137 -26.96 27.83 15.78
C PRO A 137 -28.03 26.82 16.19
N SER A 138 -27.64 25.55 16.27
CA SER A 138 -28.45 24.48 16.87
C SER A 138 -28.59 24.68 18.39
N ASN A 139 -29.55 23.99 19.02
CA ASN A 139 -29.71 24.03 20.48
C ASN A 139 -28.43 23.50 21.16
N GLU A 140 -27.89 22.37 20.69
CA GLU A 140 -26.59 21.85 21.12
C GLU A 140 -25.42 22.82 20.93
N ALA A 141 -25.48 23.75 19.97
CA ALA A 141 -24.44 24.77 19.79
C ALA A 141 -24.49 25.82 20.91
N TRP A 142 -25.69 26.26 21.33
CA TRP A 142 -25.86 27.16 22.47
C TRP A 142 -25.50 26.50 23.81
N ASP A 143 -25.74 25.20 23.94
CA ASP A 143 -25.36 24.42 25.12
C ASP A 143 -23.84 24.14 25.21
N GLN A 144 -23.09 24.39 24.14
CA GLN A 144 -21.62 24.38 24.13
C GLN A 144 -20.99 25.77 24.39
N VAL A 145 -21.78 26.85 24.44
CA VAL A 145 -21.28 28.18 24.83
C VAL A 145 -21.03 28.20 26.33
N GLU A 146 -19.87 28.73 26.74
CA GLU A 146 -19.51 28.87 28.15
C GLU A 146 -20.61 29.61 28.94
N PRO A 147 -21.03 29.11 30.12
CA PRO A 147 -22.14 29.70 30.88
C PRO A 147 -21.99 31.20 31.16
N ILE A 148 -20.76 31.68 31.37
CA ILE A 148 -20.47 33.11 31.61
C ILE A 148 -20.77 33.94 30.35
N ILE A 149 -20.28 33.51 29.19
CA ILE A 149 -20.50 34.18 27.89
C ILE A 149 -22.00 34.13 27.54
N ARG A 150 -22.65 32.97 27.72
CA ARG A 150 -24.09 32.81 27.46
C ARG A 150 -24.94 33.69 28.38
N ALA A 151 -24.56 33.82 29.66
CA ALA A 151 -25.21 34.73 30.60
C ALA A 151 -25.01 36.20 30.22
N ALA A 152 -23.81 36.59 29.79
CA ALA A 152 -23.52 37.95 29.34
C ALA A 152 -24.42 38.37 28.16
N LEU A 153 -24.49 37.53 27.11
CA LEU A 153 -25.37 37.74 25.96
C LEU A 153 -26.84 37.90 26.38
N VAL A 154 -27.36 36.98 27.20
CA VAL A 154 -28.76 36.98 27.65
C VAL A 154 -29.06 38.10 28.66
N SER A 155 -28.06 38.66 29.35
CA SER A 155 -28.24 39.80 30.26
C SER A 155 -28.49 41.13 29.52
N ASN A 156 -28.02 41.26 28.27
CA ASN A 156 -28.15 42.48 27.46
C ASN A 156 -28.78 42.17 26.09
N VAL A 157 -30.04 41.70 26.12
CA VAL A 157 -30.73 41.19 24.92
C VAL A 157 -30.87 42.21 23.77
N ASN A 158 -30.98 43.51 24.08
CA ASN A 158 -31.20 44.57 23.10
C ASN A 158 -29.91 45.00 22.36
N ILE A 159 -28.73 44.57 22.83
CA ILE A 159 -27.43 44.96 22.26
C ILE A 159 -26.61 43.71 21.99
N GLU A 160 -26.09 43.03 23.03
CA GLU A 160 -25.16 41.91 22.84
C GLU A 160 -25.80 40.73 22.11
N LEU A 161 -27.02 40.31 22.52
CA LEU A 161 -27.72 39.21 21.84
C LEU A 161 -28.19 39.60 20.44
N TYR A 162 -28.65 40.84 20.25
CA TYR A 162 -29.05 41.38 18.95
C TYR A 162 -27.87 41.39 17.97
N ASN A 163 -26.74 41.96 18.38
CA ASN A 163 -25.48 42.04 17.63
C ASN A 163 -24.93 40.64 17.32
N ALA A 164 -24.90 39.75 18.31
CA ALA A 164 -24.45 38.38 18.12
C ALA A 164 -25.31 37.64 17.07
N LEU A 165 -26.64 37.79 17.10
CA LEU A 165 -27.52 37.18 16.10
C LEU A 165 -27.39 37.85 14.72
N HIS A 166 -27.22 39.18 14.66
CA HIS A 166 -26.90 39.90 13.43
C HIS A 166 -25.57 39.44 12.79
N TYR A 167 -24.58 39.06 13.60
CA TYR A 167 -23.34 38.46 13.10
C TYR A 167 -23.54 37.08 12.46
N HIS A 168 -24.63 36.37 12.80
CA HIS A 168 -25.03 35.12 12.13
C HIS A 168 -25.89 35.37 10.87
N MET A 169 -26.13 36.63 10.48
CA MET A 169 -27.04 37.01 9.39
C MET A 169 -26.35 37.74 8.24
N VAL A 170 -26.87 37.56 7.03
CA VAL A 170 -26.48 38.28 5.80
C VAL A 170 -27.73 38.79 5.08
N ASN A 171 -27.69 40.01 4.57
CA ASN A 171 -28.81 40.77 3.99
C ASN A 171 -29.26 40.34 2.57
N HIS A 172 -28.93 39.11 2.16
CA HIS A 172 -29.41 38.51 0.91
C HIS A 172 -29.40 36.97 1.02
N ARG A 173 -30.29 36.30 0.26
CA ARG A 173 -30.44 34.83 0.29
C ARG A 173 -29.33 34.08 -0.45
N LEU A 174 -28.55 33.27 0.26
CA LEU A 174 -27.45 32.44 -0.23
C LEU A 174 -27.71 30.95 0.06
N LEU A 175 -27.70 30.09 -0.96
CA LEU A 175 -27.80 28.64 -0.78
C LEU A 175 -26.38 28.03 -0.65
N THR A 176 -26.26 26.76 -0.23
CA THR A 176 -24.95 26.06 -0.11
C THR A 176 -24.17 25.95 -1.42
N LYS A 177 -24.79 26.22 -2.57
CA LYS A 177 -24.14 26.35 -3.88
C LYS A 177 -23.54 27.73 -4.16
N ASP A 178 -24.00 28.74 -3.44
CA ASP A 178 -23.52 30.13 -3.52
C ASP A 178 -22.41 30.36 -2.48
N LEU A 179 -22.46 29.63 -1.36
CA LEU A 179 -21.40 29.49 -0.34
C LEU A 179 -20.15 28.77 -0.91
N LYS A 180 -19.30 29.53 -1.59
CA LYS A 180 -18.04 29.06 -2.20
C LYS A 180 -16.92 28.97 -1.16
N ASN A 181 -15.92 28.13 -1.43
CA ASN A 181 -14.74 28.00 -0.59
C ASN A 181 -13.85 29.25 -0.65
N GLY A 182 -13.38 29.74 0.50
CA GLY A 182 -12.59 30.98 0.61
C GLY A 182 -13.43 32.26 0.45
N MET A 183 -14.77 32.16 0.51
CA MET A 183 -15.63 33.34 0.37
C MET A 183 -15.80 34.03 1.72
N THR A 184 -15.56 35.34 1.76
CA THR A 184 -15.97 36.19 2.88
C THR A 184 -17.31 36.85 2.57
N LEU A 185 -18.21 36.90 3.54
CA LEU A 185 -19.49 37.60 3.49
C LEU A 185 -19.49 38.72 4.53
N ASN A 186 -20.09 39.87 4.22
CA ASN A 186 -20.40 40.88 5.24
C ASN A 186 -21.60 40.38 6.06
N SER A 187 -21.45 40.29 7.38
CA SER A 187 -22.58 40.08 8.28
C SER A 187 -23.44 41.35 8.40
N MET A 188 -24.65 41.21 8.92
CA MET A 188 -25.51 42.35 9.26
C MET A 188 -25.04 43.09 10.53
N TYR A 189 -24.03 42.60 11.24
CA TYR A 189 -23.41 43.30 12.37
C TYR A 189 -22.13 44.04 11.93
N ASN A 190 -22.21 45.36 11.79
CA ASN A 190 -21.09 46.25 11.47
C ASN A 190 -20.26 45.82 10.23
N ASP A 191 -20.90 45.21 9.22
CA ASP A 191 -20.28 44.61 8.03
C ASP A 191 -19.18 43.56 8.33
N LEU A 192 -19.08 43.06 9.56
CA LEU A 192 -17.98 42.17 9.98
C LEU A 192 -17.99 40.87 9.19
N GLY A 193 -16.80 40.43 8.78
CA GLY A 193 -16.62 39.28 7.89
C GLY A 193 -17.05 37.94 8.50
N ILE A 194 -17.81 37.15 7.74
CA ILE A 194 -18.12 35.74 7.96
C ILE A 194 -17.34 34.92 6.93
N TYR A 195 -16.62 33.89 7.37
CA TYR A 195 -15.66 33.14 6.57
C TYR A 195 -16.23 31.78 6.15
N ILE A 196 -16.35 31.54 4.85
CA ILE A 196 -17.00 30.36 4.27
C ILE A 196 -15.97 29.43 3.62
N ASN A 197 -15.96 28.16 4.04
CA ASN A 197 -15.20 27.10 3.40
C ASN A 197 -16.11 25.96 2.92
N HIS A 198 -15.81 25.39 1.75
CA HIS A 198 -16.58 24.31 1.13
C HIS A 198 -15.60 23.22 0.66
N TYR A 199 -15.59 22.13 1.41
CA TYR A 199 -14.62 21.04 1.25
C TYR A 199 -15.06 20.04 0.18
N SER A 200 -14.08 19.34 -0.42
CA SER A 200 -14.32 18.34 -1.47
C SER A 200 -15.14 17.13 -1.00
N ASN A 201 -15.23 16.92 0.31
CA ASN A 201 -16.11 15.95 0.95
C ASN A 201 -17.55 16.47 1.19
N GLY A 202 -17.90 17.63 0.63
CA GLY A 202 -19.22 18.28 0.67
C GLY A 202 -19.60 18.94 2.00
N ILE A 203 -18.67 18.98 2.96
CA ILE A 203 -18.85 19.74 4.20
C ILE A 203 -18.72 21.24 3.89
N VAL A 204 -19.64 22.04 4.42
CA VAL A 204 -19.60 23.51 4.38
C VAL A 204 -19.45 24.02 5.82
N THR A 205 -18.55 24.97 6.02
CA THR A 205 -18.35 25.62 7.33
C THR A 205 -18.40 27.14 7.24
N VAL A 206 -18.90 27.75 8.31
CA VAL A 206 -19.11 29.18 8.53
C VAL A 206 -18.33 29.54 9.80
N ASN A 207 -17.23 30.29 9.71
CA ASN A 207 -16.24 30.46 10.80
C ASN A 207 -15.89 29.11 11.47
N CYS A 208 -15.58 28.09 10.66
CA CYS A 208 -15.37 26.70 11.08
C CYS A 208 -16.52 25.97 11.81
N ALA A 209 -17.65 26.62 12.09
CA ALA A 209 -18.90 25.95 12.48
C ALA A 209 -19.51 25.24 11.27
N ARG A 210 -19.81 23.95 11.37
CA ARG A 210 -20.28 23.14 10.24
C ARG A 210 -21.79 23.27 10.06
N ILE A 211 -22.23 23.45 8.80
CA ILE A 211 -23.65 23.39 8.44
C ILE A 211 -24.13 21.93 8.60
N ILE A 212 -25.05 21.71 9.54
CA ILE A 212 -25.75 20.44 9.78
C ILE A 212 -26.91 20.28 8.79
N HIS A 213 -27.72 21.34 8.63
CA HIS A 213 -28.92 21.35 7.80
C HIS A 213 -28.99 22.66 6.99
N GLY A 214 -28.44 22.65 5.78
CA GLY A 214 -28.49 23.80 4.88
C GLY A 214 -29.74 23.83 3.98
N ASN A 215 -29.96 24.99 3.34
CA ASN A 215 -30.98 25.25 2.32
C ASN A 215 -32.45 25.15 2.80
N GLN A 216 -32.73 25.52 4.05
CA GLN A 216 -34.09 25.54 4.58
C GLN A 216 -34.74 26.88 4.17
N VAL A 217 -35.43 26.87 3.02
CA VAL A 217 -35.93 28.09 2.36
C VAL A 217 -37.10 28.71 3.13
N ALA A 218 -36.98 30.01 3.41
CA ALA A 218 -38.02 30.85 3.99
C ALA A 218 -38.69 31.74 2.92
N THR A 219 -39.83 32.34 3.25
CA THR A 219 -40.54 33.30 2.38
C THR A 219 -39.70 34.57 2.13
N ASN A 220 -39.04 35.07 3.17
CA ASN A 220 -38.13 36.23 3.16
C ASN A 220 -36.64 35.84 3.30
N GLY A 221 -36.24 34.59 2.99
CA GLY A 221 -34.83 34.21 3.13
C GLY A 221 -34.49 32.71 3.04
N VAL A 222 -33.46 32.31 3.79
CA VAL A 222 -33.02 30.92 3.99
C VAL A 222 -32.34 30.76 5.36
N VAL A 223 -32.56 29.62 5.99
CA VAL A 223 -31.88 29.19 7.22
C VAL A 223 -30.88 28.07 6.90
N HIS A 224 -29.69 28.14 7.50
CA HIS A 224 -28.72 27.04 7.55
C HIS A 224 -28.39 26.76 9.02
N VAL A 225 -28.69 25.57 9.52
CA VAL A 225 -28.39 25.21 10.92
C VAL A 225 -26.92 24.85 11.08
N ILE A 226 -26.20 25.51 11.99
CA ILE A 226 -24.78 25.26 12.29
C ILE A 226 -24.54 24.59 13.66
N ASP A 227 -23.39 23.94 13.82
CA ASP A 227 -23.04 23.14 15.02
C ASP A 227 -22.29 23.89 16.13
N ARG A 228 -22.03 25.19 15.95
CA ARG A 228 -21.43 26.10 16.94
C ARG A 228 -22.03 27.50 16.81
N VAL A 229 -22.07 28.27 17.89
CA VAL A 229 -22.30 29.72 17.83
C VAL A 229 -21.01 30.36 17.30
N ILE A 230 -21.12 31.25 16.31
CA ILE A 230 -19.96 31.95 15.74
C ILE A 230 -19.75 33.31 16.41
N THR A 231 -18.49 33.68 16.60
CA THR A 231 -18.07 34.95 17.19
C THR A 231 -17.41 35.84 16.15
N SER A 232 -17.48 37.15 16.33
CA SER A 232 -16.80 38.13 15.50
C SER A 232 -15.29 37.88 15.46
N VAL A 233 -14.71 37.91 14.27
CA VAL A 233 -13.28 37.68 14.04
C VAL A 233 -12.64 39.01 13.63
N GLY A 234 -11.85 39.60 14.54
CA GLY A 234 -11.12 40.86 14.29
C GLY A 234 -9.65 40.65 13.89
N ASN A 235 -8.99 39.68 14.52
CA ASN A 235 -7.52 39.54 14.46
C ASN A 235 -7.06 38.60 13.32
N ASN A 236 -5.92 38.90 12.71
CA ASN A 236 -5.18 37.97 11.84
C ASN A 236 -4.29 37.00 12.65
N ILE A 237 -3.62 36.04 11.99
CA ILE A 237 -2.75 35.05 12.67
C ILE A 237 -1.62 35.73 13.44
N LYS A 238 -0.96 36.74 12.85
CA LYS A 238 0.12 37.51 13.51
C LYS A 238 -0.36 38.16 14.81
N GLU A 239 -1.51 38.80 14.79
CA GLU A 239 -2.11 39.47 15.97
C GLU A 239 -2.54 38.47 17.05
N VAL A 240 -3.09 37.31 16.70
CA VAL A 240 -3.40 36.26 17.69
C VAL A 240 -2.12 35.69 18.30
N LEU A 241 -1.06 35.52 17.51
CA LEU A 241 0.25 35.05 17.98
C LEU A 241 0.96 36.07 18.89
N ASP A 242 0.71 37.37 18.71
CA ASP A 242 1.32 38.43 19.53
C ASP A 242 0.67 38.53 20.93
N VAL A 243 -0.65 38.33 21.03
CA VAL A 243 -1.42 38.47 22.28
C VAL A 243 -1.66 37.18 23.07
N THR A 244 -1.32 36.01 22.53
CA THR A 244 -1.53 34.72 23.22
C THR A 244 -0.31 34.37 24.06
N GLU A 245 -0.46 34.41 25.40
CA GLU A 245 0.64 34.15 26.34
C GLU A 245 1.28 32.76 26.15
N ASP A 246 0.47 31.70 25.97
CA ASP A 246 0.90 30.30 25.77
C ASP A 246 1.69 30.01 24.48
N LEU A 247 2.00 31.04 23.67
CA LEU A 247 2.69 30.94 22.38
C LEU A 247 3.99 31.77 22.32
N ALA A 248 4.52 32.22 23.45
CA ALA A 248 5.67 33.15 23.48
C ALA A 248 6.90 32.60 22.74
N SER A 249 7.25 31.33 22.96
CA SER A 249 8.37 30.64 22.30
C SER A 249 8.15 30.49 20.80
N PHE A 250 6.91 30.21 20.38
CA PHE A 250 6.59 30.13 18.95
C PHE A 250 6.64 31.49 18.27
N ARG A 251 6.13 32.55 18.92
CA ARG A 251 6.23 33.93 18.43
C ARG A 251 7.69 34.32 18.22
N ASP A 252 8.56 34.04 19.18
CA ASP A 252 9.97 34.40 19.12
C ASP A 252 10.71 33.58 18.03
N VAL A 253 10.37 32.31 17.84
CA VAL A 253 10.80 31.48 16.70
C VAL A 253 10.34 32.08 15.35
N VAL A 254 9.07 32.49 15.25
CA VAL A 254 8.51 33.12 14.04
C VAL A 254 9.17 34.47 13.75
N MET A 255 9.45 35.29 14.76
CA MET A 255 10.19 36.55 14.60
C MET A 255 11.60 36.31 14.06
N ASN A 256 12.36 35.38 14.65
CA ASN A 256 13.74 35.07 14.22
C ASN A 256 13.80 34.47 12.80
N SER A 257 12.81 33.68 12.39
CA SER A 257 12.68 33.19 10.99
C SER A 257 12.49 34.33 9.97
N GLY A 258 11.96 35.47 10.38
CA GLY A 258 11.51 36.55 9.49
C GLY A 258 10.14 36.32 8.85
N MET A 259 9.36 35.33 9.29
CA MET A 259 8.02 35.03 8.77
C MET A 259 6.87 35.76 9.49
N PHE A 260 7.17 36.53 10.54
CA PHE A 260 6.14 37.19 11.37
C PHE A 260 5.19 38.09 10.57
N ASP A 261 5.69 38.84 9.59
CA ASP A 261 4.84 39.67 8.73
C ASP A 261 3.98 38.86 7.76
N LYS A 262 4.46 37.72 7.25
CA LYS A 262 3.68 36.81 6.39
C LYS A 262 2.43 36.28 7.10
N LEU A 263 2.47 36.08 8.42
CA LEU A 263 1.29 35.68 9.20
C LEU A 263 0.23 36.80 9.35
N GLY A 264 0.58 38.04 9.00
CA GLY A 264 -0.35 39.17 8.89
C GLY A 264 -0.88 39.41 7.47
N GLU A 265 -0.32 38.75 6.45
CA GLU A 265 -0.74 38.97 5.05
C GLU A 265 -2.16 38.42 4.78
N PRO A 266 -2.94 39.06 3.89
CA PRO A 266 -4.23 38.53 3.44
C PRO A 266 -4.07 37.15 2.78
N GLY A 267 -4.85 36.18 3.23
CA GLY A 267 -4.71 34.80 2.77
C GLY A 267 -5.75 33.85 3.36
N HIS A 268 -5.48 32.56 3.22
CA HIS A 268 -6.36 31.46 3.65
C HIS A 268 -5.52 30.35 4.30
N PHE A 269 -4.93 30.63 5.46
CA PHE A 269 -3.94 29.76 6.08
C PHE A 269 -4.54 28.77 7.09
N THR A 270 -3.86 27.65 7.32
CA THR A 270 -3.95 26.89 8.58
C THR A 270 -2.59 26.94 9.26
N LEU A 271 -2.55 27.43 10.50
CA LEU A 271 -1.39 27.36 11.36
C LEU A 271 -1.61 26.30 12.44
N PHE A 272 -0.72 25.34 12.56
CA PHE A 272 -0.60 24.52 13.75
C PHE A 272 0.39 25.20 14.70
N ALA A 273 -0.09 25.89 15.73
CA ALA A 273 0.76 26.70 16.61
C ALA A 273 1.21 25.86 17.83
N PRO A 274 2.50 25.51 17.96
CA PRO A 274 3.00 24.81 19.13
C PRO A 274 3.00 25.73 20.36
N THR A 275 2.40 25.26 21.46
CA THR A 275 2.41 25.94 22.76
C THR A 275 3.81 25.99 23.36
N ASP A 276 4.06 26.85 24.36
CA ASP A 276 5.33 26.84 25.11
C ASP A 276 5.65 25.45 25.70
N GLN A 277 4.65 24.74 26.22
CA GLN A 277 4.78 23.35 26.69
C GLN A 277 5.18 22.35 25.59
N ALA A 278 5.11 22.72 24.32
CA ALA A 278 5.61 21.93 23.19
C ALA A 278 7.11 22.16 22.96
N PHE A 279 7.62 23.37 23.25
CA PHE A 279 9.05 23.69 23.25
C PHE A 279 9.75 23.12 24.48
N ASP A 280 9.11 23.12 25.66
CA ASP A 280 9.59 22.47 26.89
C ASP A 280 9.85 20.95 26.74
N LYS A 281 9.32 20.33 25.67
CA LYS A 281 9.51 18.91 25.33
C LYS A 281 10.72 18.67 24.41
N LEU A 282 11.40 19.72 23.96
CA LEU A 282 12.64 19.63 23.17
C LEU A 282 13.87 19.71 24.07
N ASP A 283 14.95 19.00 23.72
CA ASP A 283 16.23 19.14 24.41
C ASP A 283 16.80 20.57 24.23
N PRO A 284 17.34 21.23 25.28
CA PRO A 284 17.78 22.63 25.16
C PRO A 284 18.79 22.88 24.04
N GLY A 285 19.78 22.00 23.87
CA GLY A 285 20.77 22.09 22.79
C GLY A 285 20.19 21.88 21.39
N TYR A 286 19.02 21.23 21.26
CA TYR A 286 18.28 21.09 20.01
C TYR A 286 17.66 22.43 19.59
N LEU A 287 17.06 23.15 20.55
CA LEU A 287 16.48 24.47 20.32
C LEU A 287 17.57 25.52 20.02
N GLU A 288 18.67 25.54 20.79
CA GLU A 288 19.83 26.40 20.51
C GLU A 288 20.39 26.17 19.09
N ARG A 289 20.50 24.91 18.65
CA ARG A 289 20.95 24.57 17.29
C ARG A 289 20.01 25.11 16.22
N ILE A 290 18.70 24.88 16.36
CA ILE A 290 17.69 25.40 15.42
C ILE A 290 17.74 26.92 15.35
N MET A 291 17.80 27.61 16.50
CA MET A 291 17.84 29.08 16.56
C MET A 291 19.15 29.67 16.00
N GLY A 292 20.19 28.86 15.79
CA GLY A 292 21.45 29.26 15.16
C GLY A 292 21.44 29.31 13.63
N ASP A 293 20.42 28.77 12.95
CA ASP A 293 20.34 28.67 11.49
C ASP A 293 18.99 29.17 10.97
N LYS A 294 18.98 30.36 10.35
CA LYS A 294 17.75 31.03 9.93
C LYS A 294 16.93 30.24 8.90
N ASP A 295 17.58 29.51 8.01
CA ASP A 295 16.87 28.74 6.99
C ASP A 295 16.21 27.50 7.60
N VAL A 296 16.83 26.91 8.63
CA VAL A 296 16.21 25.86 9.48
C VAL A 296 15.02 26.39 10.28
N ILE A 297 15.11 27.58 10.90
CA ILE A 297 13.94 28.18 11.59
C ILE A 297 12.81 28.48 10.58
N ALA A 298 13.14 29.00 9.39
CA ALA A 298 12.17 29.26 8.34
C ALA A 298 11.50 27.98 7.83
N ALA A 299 12.25 26.89 7.65
CA ALA A 299 11.68 25.57 7.33
C ALA A 299 10.75 25.07 8.45
N LEU A 300 11.16 25.20 9.72
CA LEU A 300 10.35 24.81 10.87
C LEU A 300 9.00 25.55 10.89
N VAL A 301 9.00 26.88 10.76
CA VAL A 301 7.75 27.68 10.77
C VAL A 301 6.88 27.37 9.55
N LYS A 302 7.48 27.20 8.36
CA LYS A 302 6.77 26.77 7.15
C LYS A 302 6.09 25.41 7.30
N TYR A 303 6.72 24.44 7.98
CA TYR A 303 6.15 23.10 8.17
C TYR A 303 4.93 23.08 9.11
N HIS A 304 4.74 24.12 9.92
CA HIS A 304 3.53 24.33 10.72
C HIS A 304 2.39 25.03 9.96
N LEU A 305 2.63 25.50 8.72
CA LEU A 305 1.75 26.39 7.97
C LEU A 305 1.25 25.72 6.66
N LEU A 306 -0.05 25.83 6.38
CA LEU A 306 -0.67 25.41 5.11
C LEU A 306 -1.29 26.61 4.39
N SER A 307 -1.13 26.71 3.06
CA SER A 307 -1.90 27.65 2.21
C SER A 307 -3.35 27.19 1.92
N SER A 308 -4.04 26.64 2.92
CA SER A 308 -5.50 26.40 2.88
C SER A 308 -6.10 26.34 4.29
N VAL A 309 -7.36 26.76 4.46
CA VAL A 309 -8.08 26.70 5.75
C VAL A 309 -8.66 25.30 5.96
N GLN A 310 -8.20 24.60 7.00
CA GLN A 310 -8.63 23.25 7.38
C GLN A 310 -9.33 23.28 8.75
N CYS A 311 -10.63 23.61 8.74
CA CYS A 311 -11.49 23.52 9.93
C CYS A 311 -11.63 22.07 10.40
N SER A 312 -11.65 21.82 11.70
CA SER A 312 -11.57 20.47 12.28
C SER A 312 -12.76 19.59 11.91
N GLU A 313 -13.97 20.17 11.81
CA GLU A 313 -15.19 19.47 11.36
C GLU A 313 -15.18 19.08 9.87
N ALA A 314 -14.23 19.58 9.07
CA ALA A 314 -14.01 19.12 7.70
C ALA A 314 -13.25 17.79 7.65
N ILE A 315 -12.47 17.46 8.68
CA ILE A 315 -11.60 16.28 8.70
C ILE A 315 -12.40 15.07 9.21
N MET A 316 -12.77 14.19 8.28
CA MET A 316 -13.51 12.95 8.58
C MET A 316 -12.63 11.69 8.67
N ALA A 317 -11.41 11.78 8.13
CA ALA A 317 -10.43 10.70 8.01
C ALA A 317 -9.07 11.28 7.61
N GLY A 318 -8.00 10.53 7.91
CA GLY A 318 -6.62 10.81 7.49
C GLY A 318 -6.50 11.21 6.01
N SER A 319 -5.96 12.40 5.79
CA SER A 319 -5.78 13.06 4.51
C SER A 319 -4.44 13.80 4.51
N VAL A 320 -3.69 13.72 3.42
CA VAL A 320 -2.35 14.29 3.31
C VAL A 320 -2.43 15.71 2.75
N PHE A 321 -1.73 16.65 3.38
CA PHE A 321 -1.66 18.06 3.00
C PHE A 321 -0.20 18.50 2.83
N GLU A 322 0.06 19.32 1.83
CA GLU A 322 1.36 19.95 1.58
C GLU A 322 1.50 21.22 2.45
N THR A 323 2.64 21.35 3.12
CA THR A 323 2.97 22.51 3.96
C THR A 323 3.71 23.56 3.15
N GLU A 324 3.85 24.78 3.68
CA GLU A 324 4.64 25.85 3.07
C GLU A 324 6.15 25.53 3.00
N GLU A 325 6.59 24.39 3.55
CA GLU A 325 7.96 23.88 3.45
C GLU A 325 8.16 22.95 2.24
N GLY A 326 7.06 22.41 1.68
CA GLY A 326 7.05 21.43 0.59
C GLY A 326 6.90 19.98 1.07
N SER A 327 7.34 19.66 2.30
CA SER A 327 6.98 18.38 2.94
C SER A 327 5.48 18.32 3.24
N THR A 328 4.97 17.09 3.35
CA THR A 328 3.56 16.84 3.67
C THR A 328 3.34 16.40 5.12
N ILE A 329 2.14 16.65 5.64
CA ILE A 329 1.63 16.13 6.91
C ILE A 329 0.30 15.40 6.69
N GLU A 330 0.04 14.33 7.46
CA GLU A 330 -1.28 13.69 7.48
C GLU A 330 -2.14 14.33 8.58
N ILE A 331 -3.23 14.98 8.18
CA ILE A 331 -4.25 15.48 9.11
C ILE A 331 -5.42 14.50 9.12
N GLY A 332 -5.74 14.01 10.31
CA GLY A 332 -6.78 13.01 10.57
C GLY A 332 -7.53 13.31 11.86
N CYS A 333 -8.26 12.31 12.36
CA CYS A 333 -9.03 12.43 13.60
C CYS A 333 -9.30 11.05 14.22
N ASP A 334 -9.36 10.99 15.56
CA ASP A 334 -9.89 9.84 16.31
C ASP A 334 -10.86 10.31 17.41
N GLY A 335 -12.15 10.04 17.20
CA GLY A 335 -13.24 10.73 17.90
C GLY A 335 -13.27 12.21 17.52
N ASP A 336 -13.48 13.07 18.50
CA ASP A 336 -13.51 14.53 18.33
C ASP A 336 -12.11 15.21 18.31
N SER A 337 -11.06 14.45 18.67
CA SER A 337 -9.66 14.87 18.62
C SER A 337 -9.14 14.89 17.19
N LEU A 338 -8.62 16.03 16.75
CA LEU A 338 -7.84 16.16 15.52
C LEU A 338 -6.45 15.52 15.74
N THR A 339 -5.90 14.88 14.72
CA THR A 339 -4.57 14.24 14.77
C THR A 339 -3.67 14.75 13.67
N VAL A 340 -2.40 15.03 13.98
CA VAL A 340 -1.35 15.36 12.98
C VAL A 340 -0.34 14.23 12.97
N ASN A 341 -0.03 13.69 11.78
CA ASN A 341 0.82 12.51 11.58
C ASN A 341 0.39 11.30 12.45
N GLY A 342 -0.91 11.15 12.67
CA GLY A 342 -1.53 10.12 13.53
C GLY A 342 -1.51 10.41 15.03
N ILE A 343 -0.83 11.47 15.49
CA ILE A 343 -0.65 11.82 16.90
C ILE A 343 -1.75 12.79 17.35
N LYS A 344 -2.33 12.56 18.55
CA LYS A 344 -3.36 13.41 19.18
C LYS A 344 -2.75 14.64 19.87
N MET A 345 -2.01 15.45 19.13
CA MET A 345 -1.32 16.63 19.67
C MET A 345 -2.18 17.90 19.76
N VAL A 346 -3.37 17.93 19.13
CA VAL A 346 -4.17 19.18 19.02
C VAL A 346 -4.95 19.45 20.30
N LEU A 347 -4.53 20.47 21.05
CA LEU A 347 -5.09 20.87 22.35
C LEU A 347 -6.36 21.73 22.19
N LYS A 348 -6.30 22.73 21.32
CA LYS A 348 -7.38 23.70 21.06
C LYS A 348 -7.50 23.91 19.56
N LYS A 349 -8.71 23.83 19.02
CA LYS A 349 -8.97 23.76 17.58
C LYS A 349 -9.96 24.83 17.11
N ASP A 350 -9.87 25.18 15.83
CA ASP A 350 -10.75 26.14 15.17
C ASP A 350 -10.70 27.57 15.76
N ILE A 351 -9.51 28.08 16.10
CA ILE A 351 -9.32 29.49 16.41
C ILE A 351 -9.31 30.26 15.08
N VAL A 352 -10.46 30.80 14.68
CA VAL A 352 -10.62 31.50 13.39
C VAL A 352 -9.96 32.88 13.43
N THR A 353 -9.26 33.24 12.37
CA THR A 353 -8.62 34.55 12.18
C THR A 353 -9.04 35.16 10.84
N THR A 354 -8.80 36.45 10.63
CA THR A 354 -9.23 37.16 9.41
C THR A 354 -8.54 36.67 8.13
N ASN A 355 -7.42 35.95 8.25
CA ASN A 355 -6.65 35.34 7.16
C ASN A 355 -6.45 33.81 7.31
N GLY A 356 -7.17 33.12 8.20
CA GLY A 356 -7.00 31.68 8.37
C GLY A 356 -7.66 31.03 9.59
N VAL A 357 -7.06 29.93 10.04
CA VAL A 357 -7.42 29.21 11.27
C VAL A 357 -6.16 28.75 11.99
N ILE A 358 -6.17 28.80 13.33
CA ILE A 358 -5.11 28.28 14.19
C ILE A 358 -5.62 27.06 14.97
N HIS A 359 -4.80 26.02 15.05
CA HIS A 359 -4.95 24.88 15.95
C HIS A 359 -3.73 24.82 16.87
N LEU A 360 -3.93 24.89 18.19
CA LEU A 360 -2.83 24.80 19.16
C LEU A 360 -2.40 23.34 19.31
N ILE A 361 -1.08 23.07 19.30
CA ILE A 361 -0.51 21.73 19.41
C ILE A 361 0.46 21.57 20.57
N ASP A 362 0.52 20.36 21.15
CA ASP A 362 1.34 20.02 22.31
C ASP A 362 2.78 19.59 21.96
N GLN A 363 3.12 19.47 20.68
CA GLN A 363 4.41 19.00 20.16
C GLN A 363 4.85 19.87 18.96
N VAL A 364 6.13 20.20 18.86
CA VAL A 364 6.66 20.94 17.69
C VAL A 364 6.77 20.00 16.48
N LEU A 365 6.21 20.40 15.34
CA LEU A 365 6.34 19.69 14.06
C LEU A 365 7.71 19.98 13.46
N ILE A 366 8.60 18.98 13.45
CA ILE A 366 9.96 19.12 12.95
C ILE A 366 10.05 18.51 11.52
N PRO A 367 10.25 19.33 10.46
CA PRO A 367 10.47 18.82 9.11
C PRO A 367 11.80 18.08 9.03
N ASN A 368 11.98 17.23 8.00
CA ASN A 368 13.26 16.51 7.86
C ASN A 368 14.41 17.47 7.55
N SER A 369 14.17 18.54 6.80
CA SER A 369 15.14 19.63 6.52
C SER A 369 15.73 20.29 7.77
N ALA A 370 15.04 20.27 8.91
CA ALA A 370 15.53 20.80 10.18
C ALA A 370 16.37 19.79 11.00
N LYS A 371 16.55 18.56 10.51
CA LYS A 371 17.19 17.46 11.23
C LYS A 371 18.63 17.21 10.80
N GLU A 372 19.44 16.73 11.74
CA GLU A 372 20.74 16.12 11.46
C GLU A 372 20.60 14.66 10.99
N GLY A 373 21.65 14.09 10.38
CA GLY A 373 21.57 12.78 9.73
C GLY A 373 21.24 11.63 10.67
N LEU A 374 21.65 11.71 11.95
CA LEU A 374 21.26 10.75 12.98
C LEU A 374 19.75 10.80 13.26
N GLU A 375 19.17 12.00 13.30
CA GLU A 375 17.74 12.27 13.53
C GLU A 375 16.87 11.95 12.30
N LEU A 376 17.47 11.81 11.11
CA LEU A 376 16.78 11.30 9.93
C LEU A 376 16.49 9.80 10.03
N MET A 377 17.24 9.03 10.83
CA MET A 377 17.02 7.59 10.95
C MET A 377 15.71 7.27 11.68
N GLY A 378 15.19 6.06 11.49
CA GLY A 378 14.01 5.56 12.19
C GLY A 378 14.18 4.11 12.60
N ASP A 379 13.13 3.51 13.16
CA ASP A 379 13.14 2.18 13.78
C ASP A 379 13.85 1.08 12.95
N SER A 380 13.72 1.14 11.62
CA SER A 380 14.31 0.16 10.69
C SER A 380 15.79 0.36 10.37
N GLN A 381 16.43 1.42 10.88
CA GLN A 381 17.87 1.72 10.85
C GLN A 381 18.49 1.78 12.26
N SER A 382 17.72 1.54 13.33
CA SER A 382 18.17 1.67 14.73
C SER A 382 19.51 0.97 14.97
N THR A 383 19.68 -0.27 14.50
CA THR A 383 20.91 -1.04 14.72
C THR A 383 22.14 -0.41 14.06
N PHE A 384 21.98 0.32 12.95
CA PHE A 384 23.06 1.10 12.33
C PHE A 384 23.34 2.39 13.14
N SER A 385 22.30 3.08 13.60
CA SER A 385 22.42 4.28 14.44
C SER A 385 23.14 4.00 15.76
N ASP A 386 22.82 2.87 16.39
CA ASP A 386 23.43 2.41 17.63
C ASP A 386 24.94 2.19 17.42
N MET A 387 25.35 1.43 16.40
CA MET A 387 26.78 1.18 16.13
C MET A 387 27.57 2.42 15.69
N VAL A 388 26.96 3.33 14.91
CA VAL A 388 27.57 4.62 14.55
C VAL A 388 27.86 5.46 15.79
N SER A 389 27.03 5.34 16.82
CA SER A 389 27.23 5.99 18.12
C SER A 389 28.28 5.25 18.97
N GLU A 390 28.13 3.94 19.16
CA GLU A 390 29.03 3.11 20.00
C GLU A 390 30.48 3.09 19.49
N LEU A 391 30.71 3.03 18.17
CA LEU A 391 32.04 2.99 17.57
C LEU A 391 32.68 4.39 17.39
N GLY A 392 32.01 5.44 17.90
CA GLY A 392 32.52 6.81 17.88
C GLY A 392 32.59 7.44 16.49
N LEU A 393 31.68 7.05 15.59
CA LEU A 393 31.57 7.65 14.24
C LEU A 393 30.66 8.88 14.24
N ALA A 394 29.72 8.98 15.18
CA ALA A 394 28.85 10.15 15.37
C ALA A 394 29.60 11.49 15.45
N SER A 395 30.82 11.53 16.01
CA SER A 395 31.63 12.76 16.07
C SER A 395 32.17 13.23 14.71
N ALA A 396 32.10 12.40 13.67
CA ALA A 396 32.40 12.79 12.28
C ALA A 396 31.14 13.26 11.51
N LEU A 397 29.96 13.19 12.12
CA LEU A 397 28.65 13.51 11.53
C LEU A 397 28.10 14.85 12.03
N GLY A 398 29.00 15.82 12.25
CA GLY A 398 28.70 17.07 12.95
C GLY A 398 27.71 18.00 12.24
N SER A 399 27.11 18.89 13.03
CA SER A 399 26.02 19.81 12.64
C SER A 399 26.32 20.82 11.52
N LYS A 400 27.57 20.88 11.03
CA LYS A 400 28.04 21.76 9.94
C LYS A 400 28.86 21.04 8.88
N THR A 401 28.98 19.71 8.95
CA THR A 401 29.67 18.90 7.93
C THR A 401 28.65 18.33 6.96
N GLU A 402 28.89 18.45 5.66
CA GLU A 402 28.05 17.79 4.65
C GLU A 402 28.39 16.30 4.54
N TYR A 403 27.38 15.43 4.65
CA TYR A 403 27.57 13.98 4.52
C TYR A 403 26.33 13.25 4.02
N THR A 404 26.51 12.00 3.59
CA THR A 404 25.40 11.10 3.25
C THR A 404 25.54 9.79 4.01
N LEU A 405 24.47 9.38 4.69
CA LEU A 405 24.37 8.09 5.39
C LEU A 405 23.72 7.06 4.48
N LEU A 406 24.49 6.03 4.10
CA LEU A 406 24.02 4.87 3.36
C LEU A 406 23.54 3.77 4.34
N ALA A 407 22.56 4.11 5.19
CA ALA A 407 22.15 3.31 6.35
C ALA A 407 21.50 1.96 5.95
N PRO A 408 22.10 0.81 6.31
CA PRO A 408 21.47 -0.49 6.11
C PRO A 408 20.22 -0.68 6.98
N VAL A 409 19.24 -1.42 6.47
CA VAL A 409 18.13 -1.90 7.29
C VAL A 409 18.62 -2.88 8.37
N ASN A 410 17.97 -2.91 9.55
CA ASN A 410 18.36 -3.76 10.68
C ASN A 410 18.60 -5.24 10.30
N ALA A 411 17.85 -5.77 9.32
CA ALA A 411 18.00 -7.15 8.83
C ALA A 411 19.36 -7.45 8.16
N ALA A 412 20.16 -6.43 7.81
CA ALA A 412 21.51 -6.60 7.28
C ALA A 412 22.54 -7.00 8.35
N PHE A 413 22.24 -6.76 9.64
CA PHE A 413 23.12 -7.03 10.77
C PHE A 413 22.86 -8.44 11.34
N THR A 414 23.32 -9.46 10.62
CA THR A 414 23.22 -10.85 11.07
C THR A 414 24.10 -11.12 12.29
N THR A 415 23.87 -12.22 13.02
CA THR A 415 24.71 -12.64 14.15
C THR A 415 26.20 -12.73 13.78
N GLU A 416 26.52 -13.10 12.54
CA GLU A 416 27.88 -13.14 12.00
C GLU A 416 28.50 -11.74 11.93
N VAL A 417 27.76 -10.74 11.41
CA VAL A 417 28.17 -9.33 11.41
C VAL A 417 28.36 -8.83 12.85
N MET A 418 27.42 -9.11 13.74
CA MET A 418 27.52 -8.72 15.16
C MET A 418 28.68 -9.40 15.91
N SER A 419 29.21 -10.50 15.39
CA SER A 419 30.40 -11.19 15.91
C SER A 419 31.72 -10.75 15.26
N THR A 420 31.68 -9.78 14.34
CA THR A 420 32.86 -9.26 13.66
C THR A 420 33.68 -8.36 14.59
N ASP A 421 35.00 -8.38 14.46
CA ASP A 421 35.92 -7.51 15.22
C ASP A 421 35.54 -6.02 15.09
N GLN A 422 35.61 -5.28 16.20
CA GLN A 422 35.16 -3.89 16.25
C GLN A 422 35.93 -2.95 15.31
N SER A 423 37.21 -3.20 15.03
CA SER A 423 37.98 -2.39 14.08
C SER A 423 37.54 -2.62 12.64
N LEU A 424 37.23 -3.87 12.28
CA LEU A 424 36.70 -4.23 10.97
C LEU A 424 35.25 -3.78 10.79
N LEU A 425 34.40 -3.91 11.83
CA LEU A 425 33.04 -3.41 11.82
C LEU A 425 33.02 -1.88 11.70
N ARG A 426 33.87 -1.16 12.44
CA ARG A 426 34.04 0.29 12.31
C ARG A 426 34.46 0.67 10.89
N PHE A 427 35.46 0.00 10.31
CA PHE A 427 35.87 0.23 8.92
C PHE A 427 34.71 -0.01 7.93
N ILE A 428 33.89 -1.05 8.15
CA ILE A 428 32.68 -1.29 7.34
C ILE A 428 31.72 -0.10 7.45
N LEU A 429 31.44 0.43 8.65
CA LEU A 429 30.54 1.58 8.81
C LEU A 429 31.14 2.89 8.25
N GLU A 430 32.45 3.09 8.32
CA GLU A 430 33.14 4.21 7.65
C GLU A 430 33.01 4.16 6.11
N ASN A 431 32.66 3.01 5.52
CA ASN A 431 32.27 2.86 4.11
C ASN A 431 30.77 3.11 3.85
N HIS A 432 29.94 3.29 4.88
CA HIS A 432 28.52 3.65 4.77
C HIS A 432 28.26 5.15 4.99
N ILE A 433 29.32 5.96 5.11
CA ILE A 433 29.24 7.41 5.28
C ILE A 433 30.04 8.07 4.15
N LEU A 434 29.40 8.94 3.36
CA LEU A 434 30.03 9.71 2.28
C LEU A 434 30.47 11.09 2.77
N LYS A 435 31.56 11.60 2.20
CA LYS A 435 32.17 12.91 2.53
C LYS A 435 31.40 14.15 2.06
N LEU A 436 30.26 13.96 1.41
CA LEU A 436 29.43 15.02 0.82
C LEU A 436 27.95 14.67 1.04
N LYS A 437 27.10 15.69 1.11
CA LYS A 437 25.65 15.54 0.95
C LYS A 437 25.37 15.24 -0.53
N VAL A 438 24.66 14.14 -0.80
CA VAL A 438 24.26 13.71 -2.15
C VAL A 438 22.79 13.31 -2.09
N THR A 439 21.94 14.00 -2.85
CA THR A 439 20.51 13.67 -2.91
C THR A 439 20.23 12.55 -3.91
N LEU A 440 19.09 11.86 -3.76
CA LEU A 440 18.66 10.82 -4.70
C LEU A 440 18.52 11.33 -6.15
N SER A 441 18.26 12.63 -6.33
CA SER A 441 18.19 13.33 -7.61
C SER A 441 19.54 13.61 -8.27
N GLU A 442 20.64 13.62 -7.51
CA GLU A 442 22.00 13.84 -8.02
C GLU A 442 22.69 12.54 -8.45
N LEU A 443 22.14 11.37 -8.07
CA LEU A 443 22.71 10.09 -8.40
C LEU A 443 22.65 9.81 -9.91
N TYR A 444 23.78 9.48 -10.53
CA TYR A 444 23.86 9.08 -11.94
C TYR A 444 24.66 7.79 -12.15
N ASN A 445 24.34 7.05 -13.22
CA ASN A 445 24.97 5.77 -13.51
C ASN A 445 26.47 5.92 -13.82
N GLY A 446 27.32 5.17 -13.11
CA GLY A 446 28.77 5.26 -13.23
C GLY A 446 29.42 6.38 -12.41
N GLN A 447 28.65 7.09 -11.56
CA GLN A 447 29.20 8.00 -10.56
C GLN A 447 30.07 7.26 -9.55
N MET A 448 31.11 7.94 -9.06
CA MET A 448 32.03 7.46 -8.02
C MET A 448 31.83 8.31 -6.76
N LEU A 449 31.54 7.67 -5.63
CA LEU A 449 31.25 8.34 -4.36
C LEU A 449 32.37 8.07 -3.35
N GLU A 450 32.91 9.10 -2.70
CA GLU A 450 33.99 8.94 -1.71
C GLU A 450 33.46 8.78 -0.28
N THR A 451 33.91 7.73 0.39
CA THR A 451 33.57 7.38 1.77
C THR A 451 34.51 8.04 2.80
N LEU A 452 34.10 8.10 4.08
CA LEU A 452 35.03 8.46 5.17
C LEU A 452 36.24 7.52 5.23
N ALA A 453 36.05 6.23 4.94
CA ALA A 453 37.10 5.22 4.82
C ALA A 453 38.09 5.43 3.64
N GLY A 454 37.92 6.48 2.82
CA GLY A 454 38.76 6.77 1.65
C GLY A 454 38.61 5.78 0.50
N ARG A 455 37.54 4.97 0.50
CA ARG A 455 37.17 4.10 -0.62
C ARG A 455 36.20 4.82 -1.54
N MET A 456 36.31 4.53 -2.83
CA MET A 456 35.33 4.96 -3.84
C MET A 456 34.29 3.86 -4.05
N LEU A 457 33.01 4.22 -4.06
CA LEU A 457 31.89 3.34 -4.37
C LEU A 457 31.29 3.69 -5.73
N ARG A 458 30.96 2.69 -6.55
CA ARG A 458 30.30 2.87 -7.85
C ARG A 458 28.78 2.92 -7.70
N VAL A 459 28.14 3.86 -8.37
CA VAL A 459 26.67 3.95 -8.49
C VAL A 459 26.20 3.24 -9.76
N PHE A 460 25.22 2.35 -9.60
CA PHE A 460 24.54 1.67 -10.70
C PHE A 460 23.06 2.06 -10.70
N ILE A 461 22.56 2.56 -11.83
CA ILE A 461 21.15 2.92 -11.99
C ILE A 461 20.51 2.00 -13.02
N TYR A 462 19.54 1.23 -12.54
CA TYR A 462 18.71 0.33 -13.33
C TYR A 462 17.32 0.95 -13.53
N ARG A 463 16.46 0.29 -14.31
CA ARG A 463 15.10 0.79 -14.59
C ARG A 463 14.26 1.01 -13.31
N THR A 464 14.43 0.16 -12.31
CA THR A 464 13.57 0.06 -11.12
C THR A 464 14.33 0.14 -9.79
N ALA A 465 15.66 0.27 -9.83
CA ALA A 465 16.54 0.22 -8.66
C ALA A 465 17.76 1.12 -8.85
N VAL A 466 18.24 1.69 -7.75
CA VAL A 466 19.54 2.38 -7.66
C VAL A 466 20.37 1.59 -6.65
N CYS A 467 21.63 1.31 -6.98
CA CYS A 467 22.52 0.51 -6.14
C CYS A 467 23.91 1.15 -6.05
N ILE A 468 24.59 0.89 -4.93
CA ILE A 468 25.91 1.40 -4.61
C ILE A 468 26.76 0.18 -4.21
N GLU A 469 27.77 -0.14 -5.04
CA GLU A 469 28.44 -1.44 -5.03
C GLU A 469 27.44 -2.61 -5.03
N ASN A 470 27.52 -3.54 -4.07
CA ASN A 470 26.64 -4.71 -3.96
C ASN A 470 25.24 -4.42 -3.37
N SER A 471 25.02 -3.22 -2.81
CA SER A 471 23.84 -2.93 -1.99
C SER A 471 22.88 -2.00 -2.74
N CYS A 472 21.58 -2.28 -2.67
CA CYS A 472 20.56 -1.52 -3.39
C CYS A 472 19.70 -0.70 -2.45
N MET A 473 19.30 0.48 -2.93
CA MET A 473 18.49 1.43 -2.17
C MET A 473 17.06 0.93 -1.97
N VAL A 474 16.56 1.11 -0.76
CA VAL A 474 15.17 0.87 -0.35
C VAL A 474 14.44 2.22 -0.32
N ARG A 475 13.12 2.20 -0.56
CA ARG A 475 12.30 3.42 -0.41
C ARG A 475 12.37 3.96 1.01
N GLY A 476 12.49 5.28 1.14
CA GLY A 476 12.56 5.97 2.42
C GLY A 476 13.77 6.89 2.61
N SER A 477 14.53 7.18 1.54
CA SER A 477 15.54 8.25 1.56
C SER A 477 14.95 9.56 2.08
N LYS A 478 15.74 10.31 2.85
CA LYS A 478 15.36 11.60 3.44
C LYS A 478 16.48 12.61 3.23
N GLU A 479 16.13 13.87 3.29
CA GLU A 479 17.08 14.97 3.30
C GLU A 479 16.94 15.75 4.62
N GLY A 480 18.08 16.14 5.18
CA GLY A 480 18.19 17.04 6.33
C GLY A 480 19.07 18.24 6.00
N SER A 481 19.30 19.11 6.98
CA SER A 481 19.95 20.42 6.77
C SER A 481 21.28 20.26 6.02
N HIS A 482 22.22 19.57 6.65
CA HIS A 482 23.57 19.30 6.15
C HIS A 482 23.77 17.83 5.74
N SER A 483 22.70 17.04 5.59
CA SER A 483 22.86 15.60 5.32
C SER A 483 21.80 15.00 4.40
N ALA A 484 22.13 13.86 3.81
CA ALA A 484 21.17 12.98 3.16
C ALA A 484 21.20 11.59 3.81
N LEU A 485 20.04 10.94 3.88
CA LEU A 485 19.88 9.56 4.32
C LEU A 485 19.39 8.71 3.15
N HIS A 486 20.04 7.58 2.92
CA HIS A 486 19.69 6.59 1.90
C HIS A 486 19.59 5.22 2.57
N LEU A 487 18.41 4.59 2.52
CA LEU A 487 18.19 3.29 3.13
C LEU A 487 18.76 2.20 2.21
N MET A 488 19.59 1.32 2.73
CA MET A 488 20.27 0.26 1.97
C MET A 488 19.74 -1.13 2.36
N ASN A 489 19.59 -2.03 1.38
CA ASN A 489 19.05 -3.37 1.61
C ASN A 489 20.04 -4.33 2.34
N SER A 490 21.33 -4.00 2.30
CA SER A 490 22.43 -4.83 2.81
C SER A 490 23.66 -3.99 3.12
N LEU A 491 24.67 -4.58 3.77
CA LEU A 491 25.95 -3.94 3.99
C LEU A 491 26.75 -3.79 2.69
N ILE A 492 27.26 -2.59 2.45
CA ILE A 492 28.18 -2.24 1.38
C ILE A 492 29.54 -2.90 1.64
N LYS A 493 30.06 -3.58 0.61
CA LYS A 493 31.36 -4.26 0.58
C LYS A 493 32.12 -3.73 -0.64
N PRO A 494 32.99 -2.71 -0.47
CA PRO A 494 33.76 -2.14 -1.57
C PRO A 494 34.68 -3.19 -2.19
N ALA A 495 34.67 -3.32 -3.52
CA ALA A 495 35.55 -4.26 -4.20
C ALA A 495 37.03 -3.84 -4.11
N ASP A 496 37.89 -4.76 -3.67
CA ASP A 496 39.34 -4.54 -3.54
C ASP A 496 40.18 -5.24 -4.63
N LYS A 497 39.63 -6.29 -5.25
CA LYS A 497 40.30 -7.18 -6.21
C LYS A 497 39.65 -7.17 -7.59
N THR A 498 40.44 -7.44 -8.63
CA THR A 498 39.97 -7.68 -10.00
C THR A 498 39.24 -9.03 -10.12
N ILE A 499 38.50 -9.21 -11.22
CA ILE A 499 37.86 -10.50 -11.56
C ILE A 499 38.91 -11.62 -11.57
N TYR A 500 40.08 -11.39 -12.17
CA TYR A 500 41.18 -12.36 -12.24
C TYR A 500 41.63 -12.86 -10.86
N GLU A 501 41.86 -11.94 -9.93
CA GLU A 501 42.33 -12.24 -8.58
C GLU A 501 41.28 -12.99 -7.75
N LEU A 502 39.99 -12.65 -7.88
CA LEU A 502 38.89 -13.35 -7.21
C LEU A 502 38.72 -14.79 -7.72
N LEU A 503 38.76 -15.01 -9.04
CA LEU A 503 38.64 -16.35 -9.63
C LEU A 503 39.82 -17.26 -9.25
N ILE A 504 41.03 -16.70 -9.12
CA ILE A 504 42.20 -17.43 -8.63
C ILE A 504 42.06 -17.78 -7.14
N ALA A 505 41.65 -16.82 -6.30
CA ALA A 505 41.56 -17.00 -4.85
C ALA A 505 40.48 -18.02 -4.44
N ASP A 506 39.36 -18.09 -5.17
CA ASP A 506 38.29 -19.06 -4.96
C ASP A 506 38.72 -20.50 -5.32
N GLY A 507 39.53 -20.66 -6.38
CA GLY A 507 40.16 -21.92 -6.73
C GLY A 507 39.23 -23.00 -7.31
N ARG A 508 37.93 -22.73 -7.51
CA ARG A 508 36.97 -23.63 -8.21
C ARG A 508 36.81 -23.32 -9.71
N PHE A 509 37.69 -22.49 -10.27
CA PHE A 509 37.65 -21.99 -11.66
C PHE A 509 38.90 -22.35 -12.47
N LYS A 510 39.63 -23.41 -12.08
CA LYS A 510 40.95 -23.74 -12.66
C LYS A 510 40.86 -24.09 -14.15
N ILE A 511 39.83 -24.83 -14.55
CA ILE A 511 39.57 -25.20 -15.94
C ILE A 511 39.17 -23.97 -16.75
N PHE A 512 38.31 -23.10 -16.19
CA PHE A 512 37.91 -21.85 -16.85
C PHE A 512 39.09 -20.90 -17.07
N LEU A 513 39.92 -20.67 -16.04
CA LEU A 513 41.12 -19.85 -16.14
C LEU A 513 42.13 -20.42 -17.16
N ALA A 514 42.37 -21.72 -17.15
CA ALA A 514 43.24 -22.39 -18.14
C ALA A 514 42.67 -22.38 -19.57
N LEU A 515 41.34 -22.20 -19.74
CA LEU A 515 40.71 -21.98 -21.04
C LEU A 515 40.82 -20.52 -21.49
N MET A 516 40.65 -19.56 -20.58
CA MET A 516 40.89 -18.12 -20.83
C MET A 516 42.34 -17.85 -21.24
N GLU A 517 43.30 -18.55 -20.61
CA GLU A 517 44.72 -18.54 -20.98
C GLU A 517 44.95 -19.16 -22.36
N THR A 518 44.39 -20.34 -22.64
CA THR A 518 44.52 -20.98 -23.97
C THR A 518 43.90 -20.13 -25.08
N ALA A 519 42.83 -19.40 -24.77
CA ALA A 519 42.15 -18.50 -25.69
C ALA A 519 42.83 -17.14 -25.84
N ASP A 520 43.89 -16.84 -25.08
CA ASP A 520 44.53 -15.51 -25.06
C ASP A 520 43.47 -14.41 -24.79
N LEU A 521 42.74 -14.59 -23.68
CA LEU A 521 41.71 -13.70 -23.13
C LEU A 521 41.95 -13.35 -21.65
N THR A 522 43.06 -13.81 -21.04
CA THR A 522 43.35 -13.62 -19.61
C THR A 522 43.35 -12.16 -19.18
N ASP A 523 43.80 -11.24 -20.04
CA ASP A 523 43.92 -9.82 -19.68
C ASP A 523 42.55 -9.12 -19.62
N LEU A 524 41.51 -9.61 -20.30
CA LEU A 524 40.12 -9.15 -20.12
C LEU A 524 39.62 -9.32 -18.67
N LEU A 525 40.18 -10.27 -17.91
CA LEU A 525 39.87 -10.46 -16.48
C LEU A 525 40.56 -9.43 -15.57
N LYS A 526 41.59 -8.74 -16.08
CA LYS A 526 42.43 -7.76 -15.36
C LYS A 526 42.18 -6.30 -15.80
N GLU A 527 41.77 -6.11 -17.06
CA GLU A 527 41.54 -4.81 -17.66
C GLU A 527 40.53 -3.97 -16.88
N LYS A 528 40.76 -2.65 -16.84
CA LYS A 528 39.83 -1.70 -16.22
C LYS A 528 38.60 -1.55 -17.11
N GLY A 529 37.44 -1.87 -16.55
CA GLY A 529 36.16 -1.77 -17.26
C GLY A 529 34.98 -1.89 -16.31
N SER A 530 33.86 -2.34 -16.87
CA SER A 530 32.64 -2.66 -16.11
C SER A 530 32.00 -3.86 -16.79
N TYR A 531 32.39 -5.05 -16.34
CA TYR A 531 31.96 -6.32 -16.93
C TYR A 531 31.01 -7.07 -15.98
N THR A 532 30.07 -7.80 -16.56
CA THR A 532 29.32 -8.86 -15.88
C THR A 532 29.79 -10.18 -16.46
N ILE A 533 30.41 -11.03 -15.63
CA ILE A 533 30.91 -12.34 -16.04
C ILE A 533 30.13 -13.46 -15.34
N PHE A 534 29.60 -14.38 -16.13
CA PHE A 534 29.02 -15.63 -15.63
C PHE A 534 30.12 -16.70 -15.61
N ALA A 535 30.82 -16.87 -14.49
CA ALA A 535 32.00 -17.73 -14.41
C ALA A 535 31.61 -19.22 -14.18
N PRO A 536 31.92 -20.15 -15.11
CA PRO A 536 31.66 -21.57 -14.94
C PRO A 536 32.69 -22.23 -14.02
N THR A 537 32.19 -22.83 -12.94
CA THR A 537 33.00 -23.67 -12.02
C THR A 537 33.53 -24.93 -12.71
N ASP A 538 34.59 -25.53 -12.14
CA ASP A 538 35.20 -26.76 -12.67
C ASP A 538 34.19 -27.92 -12.84
N HIS A 539 33.14 -27.98 -11.99
CA HIS A 539 32.00 -28.92 -12.10
C HIS A 539 31.22 -28.79 -13.43
N ALA A 540 31.21 -27.61 -14.05
CA ALA A 540 30.60 -27.40 -15.37
C ALA A 540 31.29 -28.22 -16.48
N PHE A 541 32.56 -28.59 -16.27
CA PHE A 541 33.40 -29.31 -17.24
C PHE A 541 33.55 -30.81 -16.94
N GLU A 542 33.08 -31.31 -15.78
CA GLU A 542 33.16 -32.74 -15.40
C GLU A 542 32.54 -33.72 -16.40
N GLY A 543 31.64 -33.25 -17.29
CA GLY A 543 31.07 -34.06 -18.36
C GLY A 543 32.00 -34.32 -19.55
N LEU A 544 33.20 -33.73 -19.55
CA LEU A 544 34.17 -33.81 -20.64
C LEU A 544 35.33 -34.75 -20.32
N SER A 545 35.67 -35.60 -21.29
CA SER A 545 36.93 -36.36 -21.28
C SER A 545 38.15 -35.45 -21.52
N LYS A 546 39.37 -35.99 -21.40
CA LYS A 546 40.60 -35.24 -21.71
C LYS A 546 40.67 -34.91 -23.20
N GLU A 547 40.14 -35.82 -24.01
CA GLU A 547 40.02 -35.75 -25.46
C GLU A 547 39.00 -34.69 -25.87
N ASP A 548 37.87 -34.58 -25.14
CA ASP A 548 36.88 -33.51 -25.30
C ASP A 548 37.46 -32.13 -24.95
N LEU A 549 38.24 -32.02 -23.86
CA LEU A 549 38.92 -30.77 -23.49
C LEU A 549 40.03 -30.40 -24.49
N ALA A 550 40.76 -31.38 -25.03
CA ALA A 550 41.73 -31.16 -26.11
C ALA A 550 41.04 -30.71 -27.41
N LEU A 551 39.89 -31.30 -27.75
CA LEU A 551 39.06 -30.87 -28.87
C LEU A 551 38.54 -29.44 -28.69
N LEU A 552 38.10 -29.06 -27.47
CA LEU A 552 37.70 -27.69 -27.16
C LEU A 552 38.86 -26.70 -27.37
N LYS A 553 40.06 -27.07 -26.94
CA LYS A 553 41.29 -26.28 -27.12
C LYS A 553 41.83 -26.27 -28.57
N SER A 554 41.42 -27.23 -29.41
CA SER A 554 41.83 -27.29 -30.82
C SER A 554 41.26 -26.16 -31.68
N ASP A 555 40.19 -25.50 -31.22
CA ASP A 555 39.46 -24.48 -31.98
C ASP A 555 39.46 -23.15 -31.24
N LEU A 556 40.56 -22.40 -31.35
CA LEU A 556 40.72 -21.13 -30.65
C LEU A 556 39.61 -20.12 -30.99
N ASN A 557 39.05 -20.18 -32.20
CA ASN A 557 37.94 -19.33 -32.62
C ASN A 557 36.63 -19.72 -31.91
N ALA A 558 36.23 -20.99 -31.96
CA ALA A 558 35.03 -21.44 -31.26
C ALA A 558 35.17 -21.30 -29.73
N LEU A 559 36.36 -21.55 -29.17
CA LEU A 559 36.67 -21.33 -27.76
C LEU A 559 36.52 -19.86 -27.37
N ARG A 560 37.11 -18.92 -28.12
CA ARG A 560 36.94 -17.47 -27.91
C ARG A 560 35.46 -17.07 -27.95
N ILE A 561 34.69 -17.57 -28.91
CA ILE A 561 33.25 -17.29 -29.04
C ILE A 561 32.48 -17.80 -27.81
N ILE A 562 32.76 -19.00 -27.31
CA ILE A 562 32.12 -19.55 -26.10
C ILE A 562 32.49 -18.72 -24.87
N LEU A 563 33.77 -18.41 -24.67
CA LEU A 563 34.23 -17.65 -23.51
C LEU A 563 33.65 -16.23 -23.50
N LEU A 564 33.70 -15.51 -24.62
CA LEU A 564 33.13 -14.15 -24.75
C LEU A 564 31.60 -14.10 -24.61
N TYR A 565 30.89 -15.23 -24.74
CA TYR A 565 29.45 -15.32 -24.46
C TYR A 565 29.13 -15.35 -22.96
N HIS A 566 30.13 -15.57 -22.09
CA HIS A 566 29.96 -15.47 -20.63
C HIS A 566 30.13 -14.02 -20.11
N PHE A 567 30.57 -13.08 -20.94
CA PHE A 567 30.80 -11.68 -20.58
C PHE A 567 29.76 -10.74 -21.20
N SER A 568 29.27 -9.78 -20.43
CA SER A 568 28.48 -8.63 -20.89
C SER A 568 29.13 -7.32 -20.44
N ASN A 569 28.96 -6.25 -21.23
CA ASN A 569 29.36 -4.90 -20.83
C ASN A 569 28.28 -4.26 -19.93
N GLY A 570 28.71 -3.56 -18.89
CA GLY A 570 27.88 -3.10 -17.77
C GLY A 570 27.98 -4.04 -16.57
N ILE A 571 27.70 -3.51 -15.38
CA ILE A 571 27.61 -4.26 -14.12
C ILE A 571 26.12 -4.50 -13.83
N PHE A 572 25.70 -5.75 -13.78
CA PHE A 572 24.32 -6.16 -13.51
C PHE A 572 24.27 -7.06 -12.28
N ILE A 573 23.99 -6.46 -11.11
CA ILE A 573 23.76 -7.19 -9.87
C ILE A 573 22.30 -7.61 -9.72
N ASN A 574 22.05 -8.70 -8.99
CA ASN A 574 20.75 -9.32 -8.77
C ASN A 574 19.70 -8.33 -8.25
N GLY A 575 20.06 -7.55 -7.21
CA GLY A 575 19.19 -6.52 -6.63
C GLY A 575 18.89 -5.33 -7.55
N GLY A 576 19.63 -5.20 -8.66
CA GLY A 576 19.36 -4.22 -9.72
C GLY A 576 18.36 -4.69 -10.78
N LEU A 577 18.09 -5.99 -10.85
CA LEU A 577 17.20 -6.59 -11.85
C LEU A 577 15.74 -6.59 -11.36
N GLU A 578 14.81 -6.25 -12.25
CA GLU A 578 13.38 -6.32 -11.95
C GLU A 578 12.93 -7.78 -11.81
N GLY A 579 12.39 -8.14 -10.63
CA GLY A 579 12.03 -9.52 -10.29
C GLY A 579 10.96 -10.10 -11.23
N GLY A 580 11.23 -11.30 -11.77
CA GLY A 580 10.37 -11.98 -12.75
C GLY A 580 10.46 -11.43 -14.19
N VAL A 581 11.26 -10.39 -14.44
CA VAL A 581 11.44 -9.81 -15.78
C VAL A 581 12.67 -10.39 -16.47
N THR A 582 12.55 -10.73 -17.76
CA THR A 582 13.68 -11.19 -18.58
C THR A 582 14.45 -10.00 -19.13
N ASN A 583 15.64 -9.79 -18.58
CA ASN A 583 16.61 -8.79 -19.03
C ASN A 583 17.48 -9.41 -20.14
N LEU A 584 17.71 -8.68 -21.23
CA LEU A 584 18.52 -9.12 -22.36
C LEU A 584 19.90 -8.45 -22.28
N LEU A 585 20.89 -9.16 -21.74
CA LEU A 585 22.25 -8.64 -21.60
C LEU A 585 23.06 -8.98 -22.85
N LYS A 586 23.54 -7.97 -23.59
CA LYS A 586 24.32 -8.19 -24.81
C LYS A 586 25.76 -8.60 -24.46
N THR A 587 26.17 -9.77 -24.93
CA THR A 587 27.50 -10.30 -24.65
C THR A 587 28.61 -9.67 -25.51
N LEU A 588 29.86 -9.85 -25.10
CA LEU A 588 31.03 -9.53 -25.94
C LEU A 588 31.10 -10.39 -27.21
N GLN A 589 30.55 -11.61 -27.18
CA GLN A 589 30.37 -12.45 -28.37
C GLN A 589 29.35 -11.84 -29.36
N GLY A 590 28.37 -11.08 -28.87
CA GLY A 590 27.42 -10.32 -29.66
C GLY A 590 25.95 -10.72 -29.49
N ASN A 591 25.67 -12.00 -29.18
CA ASN A 591 24.32 -12.47 -28.87
C ASN A 591 23.91 -12.09 -27.44
N ASN A 592 22.62 -12.14 -27.14
CA ASN A 592 22.11 -11.82 -25.79
C ASN A 592 22.10 -13.04 -24.87
N LEU A 593 22.30 -12.79 -23.57
CA LEU A 593 21.91 -13.67 -22.47
C LEU A 593 20.52 -13.26 -21.98
N GLN A 594 19.68 -14.23 -21.62
CA GLN A 594 18.37 -14.02 -20.99
C GLN A 594 18.54 -14.14 -19.47
N VAL A 595 18.40 -13.05 -18.74
CA VAL A 595 18.71 -12.97 -17.30
C VAL A 595 17.48 -12.55 -16.50
N ILE A 596 17.05 -13.39 -15.57
CA ILE A 596 15.84 -13.21 -14.75
C ILE A 596 16.22 -13.29 -13.28
N SER A 597 15.84 -12.32 -12.46
CA SER A 597 15.89 -12.48 -10.99
C SER A 597 14.61 -13.18 -10.52
N VAL A 598 14.76 -14.27 -9.76
CA VAL A 598 13.65 -15.09 -9.23
C VAL A 598 14.00 -15.51 -7.81
N ASN A 599 13.12 -15.24 -6.82
CA ASN A 599 13.33 -15.63 -5.41
C ASN A 599 14.71 -15.23 -4.83
N ASN A 600 15.27 -14.10 -5.29
CA ASN A 600 16.61 -13.62 -4.94
C ASN A 600 17.78 -14.53 -5.42
N SER A 601 17.59 -15.41 -6.41
CA SER A 601 18.66 -15.93 -7.27
C SER A 601 18.56 -15.36 -8.68
N ILE A 602 19.67 -15.41 -9.44
CA ILE A 602 19.67 -15.11 -10.88
C ILE A 602 19.48 -16.42 -11.66
N ASN A 603 18.67 -16.39 -12.71
CA ASN A 603 18.62 -17.42 -13.74
C ASN A 603 19.13 -16.84 -15.07
N VAL A 604 20.14 -17.47 -15.67
CA VAL A 604 20.76 -17.06 -16.94
C VAL A 604 20.56 -18.16 -17.99
N ASN A 605 19.83 -17.88 -19.08
CA ASN A 605 19.41 -18.86 -20.09
C ASN A 605 18.75 -20.13 -19.48
N SER A 606 17.98 -19.97 -18.38
CA SER A 606 17.40 -21.06 -17.56
C SER A 606 18.40 -21.89 -16.75
N VAL A 607 19.64 -21.42 -16.55
CA VAL A 607 20.61 -21.95 -15.60
C VAL A 607 20.59 -21.12 -14.32
N ASP A 608 20.33 -21.76 -13.18
CA ASP A 608 20.35 -21.12 -11.86
C ASP A 608 21.77 -20.73 -11.42
N VAL A 609 21.89 -19.53 -10.84
CA VAL A 609 23.11 -18.91 -10.31
C VAL A 609 23.00 -18.90 -8.78
N PRO A 610 23.51 -19.92 -8.07
CA PRO A 610 23.37 -20.03 -6.62
C PRO A 610 24.22 -19.02 -5.83
N ASN A 611 25.28 -18.47 -6.45
CA ASN A 611 26.11 -17.42 -5.87
C ASN A 611 26.22 -16.28 -6.90
N SER A 612 25.47 -15.21 -6.70
CA SER A 612 25.54 -13.96 -7.49
C SER A 612 26.38 -12.89 -6.77
N ASP A 613 26.60 -11.77 -7.47
CA ASP A 613 26.99 -10.47 -6.87
C ASP A 613 28.37 -10.43 -6.19
N LEU A 614 29.31 -11.28 -6.65
CA LEU A 614 30.70 -11.21 -6.24
C LEU A 614 31.39 -10.00 -6.92
N MET A 615 31.38 -8.86 -6.23
CA MET A 615 31.89 -7.59 -6.74
C MET A 615 33.42 -7.59 -6.93
N ALA A 616 33.86 -7.10 -8.09
CA ALA A 616 35.26 -6.91 -8.47
C ALA A 616 35.52 -5.45 -8.85
N THR A 617 36.77 -4.98 -8.79
CA THR A 617 37.14 -3.59 -9.15
C THR A 617 36.82 -3.25 -10.62
N ASN A 618 36.84 -4.24 -11.52
CA ASN A 618 36.49 -4.12 -12.93
C ASN A 618 35.14 -4.78 -13.33
N GLY A 619 34.33 -5.28 -12.38
CA GLY A 619 33.05 -5.88 -12.74
C GLY A 619 32.29 -6.59 -11.60
N VAL A 620 31.46 -7.57 -11.97
CA VAL A 620 30.76 -8.49 -11.07
C VAL A 620 30.84 -9.92 -11.61
N ILE A 621 31.08 -10.89 -10.73
CA ILE A 621 31.08 -12.32 -11.04
C ILE A 621 29.78 -12.96 -10.55
N HIS A 622 29.16 -13.74 -11.43
CA HIS A 622 28.02 -14.62 -11.16
C HIS A 622 28.45 -16.07 -11.38
N VAL A 623 28.32 -16.93 -10.37
CA VAL A 623 28.89 -18.29 -10.42
C VAL A 623 27.90 -19.28 -11.04
N VAL A 624 28.22 -19.83 -12.21
CA VAL A 624 27.40 -20.82 -12.91
C VAL A 624 27.94 -22.25 -12.77
N LYS A 625 27.00 -23.21 -12.71
CA LYS A 625 27.27 -24.66 -12.63
C LYS A 625 27.36 -25.35 -14.01
N ASN A 626 27.03 -24.64 -15.09
CA ASN A 626 27.03 -25.10 -16.48
C ASN A 626 27.79 -24.09 -17.36
N VAL A 627 28.33 -24.54 -18.49
CA VAL A 627 28.92 -23.66 -19.51
C VAL A 627 27.82 -23.05 -20.38
N LEU A 628 27.86 -21.73 -20.58
CA LEU A 628 26.94 -20.99 -21.44
C LEU A 628 27.46 -20.95 -22.89
N TYR A 629 26.57 -21.03 -23.87
CA TYR A 629 26.89 -20.93 -25.29
C TYR A 629 25.70 -20.33 -26.06
N PRO A 630 25.93 -19.59 -27.16
CA PRO A 630 24.85 -19.08 -28.00
C PRO A 630 24.16 -20.23 -28.74
N ALA A 631 22.83 -20.15 -28.91
CA ALA A 631 22.05 -21.18 -29.60
C ALA A 631 22.50 -21.43 -31.05
N ASP A 632 22.85 -20.35 -31.76
CA ASP A 632 23.27 -20.35 -33.16
C ASP A 632 24.80 -20.39 -33.33
N LEU A 633 25.52 -21.11 -32.47
CA LEU A 633 26.99 -21.22 -32.59
C LEU A 633 27.36 -21.85 -33.96
N PRO A 634 28.17 -21.18 -34.81
CA PRO A 634 28.52 -21.70 -36.13
C PRO A 634 29.58 -22.80 -36.04
N VAL A 635 29.15 -24.01 -35.70
CA VAL A 635 30.03 -25.17 -35.53
C VAL A 635 30.48 -25.70 -36.90
N GLY A 636 31.66 -25.26 -37.34
CA GLY A 636 32.28 -25.70 -38.61
C GLY A 636 32.72 -27.16 -38.65
N ARG A 637 32.61 -27.90 -37.54
CA ARG A 637 32.93 -29.33 -37.44
C ARG A 637 31.93 -30.09 -36.58
N GLN A 638 31.62 -31.33 -36.98
CA GLN A 638 30.59 -32.17 -36.38
C GLN A 638 31.02 -32.82 -35.04
N ASP A 639 32.32 -33.06 -34.86
CA ASP A 639 32.93 -33.50 -33.60
C ASP A 639 32.70 -32.46 -32.48
N PHE A 640 32.95 -31.19 -32.78
CA PHE A 640 32.76 -30.06 -31.88
C PHE A 640 31.25 -29.83 -31.59
N LEU A 641 30.36 -30.14 -32.54
CA LEU A 641 28.91 -30.11 -32.31
C LEU A 641 28.45 -31.22 -31.33
N VAL A 642 29.10 -32.40 -31.36
CA VAL A 642 28.89 -33.46 -30.37
C VAL A 642 29.49 -33.10 -29.01
N LEU A 643 30.66 -32.45 -28.97
CA LEU A 643 31.28 -31.91 -27.77
C LEU A 643 30.37 -30.88 -27.06
N LEU A 644 29.82 -29.92 -27.80
CA LEU A 644 28.87 -28.94 -27.26
C LEU A 644 27.64 -29.64 -26.66
N LYS A 645 27.12 -30.69 -27.31
CA LYS A 645 26.01 -31.49 -26.77
C LYS A 645 26.35 -32.19 -25.44
N LYS A 646 27.62 -32.50 -25.15
CA LYS A 646 28.04 -33.03 -23.83
C LYS A 646 28.03 -31.96 -22.73
N LEU A 647 28.25 -30.69 -23.07
CA LEU A 647 28.14 -29.56 -22.12
C LEU A 647 26.68 -29.24 -21.74
N ILE A 648 25.70 -29.71 -22.52
CA ILE A 648 24.27 -29.54 -22.24
C ILE A 648 23.82 -30.54 -21.14
N LYS A 649 24.28 -30.33 -19.90
CA LYS A 649 23.84 -31.14 -18.73
C LYS A 649 22.31 -31.04 -18.47
N TYR A 650 21.60 -30.07 -19.06
CA TYR A 650 20.13 -29.98 -19.00
C TYR A 650 19.45 -29.78 -20.37
N ILE A 651 18.81 -30.85 -20.83
CA ILE A 651 17.51 -30.93 -21.54
C ILE A 651 17.08 -29.66 -22.32
N GLN A 652 17.20 -29.70 -23.65
CA GLN A 652 16.22 -28.98 -24.48
C GLN A 652 14.84 -29.57 -24.21
N ILE A 653 13.98 -28.86 -23.47
CA ILE A 653 12.53 -29.15 -23.53
C ILE A 653 12.04 -28.65 -24.88
N ARG A 654 12.24 -29.46 -25.92
CA ARG A 654 11.43 -29.37 -27.13
C ARG A 654 10.00 -29.64 -26.69
N TYR A 655 9.17 -28.59 -26.69
CA TYR A 655 7.73 -28.75 -26.57
C TYR A 655 7.21 -29.44 -27.83
N ILE A 656 7.24 -30.77 -27.81
CA ILE A 656 6.53 -31.63 -28.76
C ILE A 656 5.11 -31.72 -28.22
N SER A 657 4.18 -31.02 -28.87
CA SER A 657 2.78 -31.00 -28.46
C SER A 657 2.19 -32.42 -28.56
N GLY A 658 1.98 -33.08 -27.42
CA GLY A 658 1.34 -34.40 -27.37
C GLY A 658 1.83 -35.37 -26.30
N PHE A 659 2.97 -35.12 -25.63
CA PHE A 659 3.53 -36.05 -24.65
C PHE A 659 3.54 -35.50 -23.22
N SER A 660 3.00 -36.29 -22.29
CA SER A 660 3.13 -36.11 -20.84
C SER A 660 3.85 -37.31 -20.23
N TYR A 661 4.69 -37.08 -19.22
CA TYR A 661 5.55 -38.12 -18.66
C TYR A 661 4.79 -39.07 -17.73
N LYS A 662 4.81 -40.37 -18.07
CA LYS A 662 4.77 -41.46 -17.09
C LYS A 662 5.79 -42.54 -17.47
N GLU A 663 6.35 -43.14 -16.41
CA GLU A 663 7.34 -44.20 -16.29
C GLU A 663 7.62 -45.08 -17.52
N ILE A 664 8.90 -45.29 -17.83
CA ILE A 664 9.39 -46.18 -18.91
C ILE A 664 9.95 -47.48 -18.31
N PRO A 665 9.24 -48.61 -18.42
CA PRO A 665 9.84 -49.95 -18.39
C PRO A 665 10.19 -50.41 -19.80
N VAL A 666 11.44 -50.87 -20.03
CA VAL A 666 11.92 -51.27 -21.36
C VAL A 666 11.82 -52.79 -21.54
N THR A 667 11.16 -53.26 -22.60
CA THR A 667 11.38 -54.60 -23.19
C THR A 667 10.73 -54.72 -24.58
N PHE A 668 11.26 -55.57 -25.46
CA PHE A 668 10.75 -55.81 -26.82
C PHE A 668 10.40 -57.30 -27.04
N PHE A 669 9.26 -57.62 -27.68
CA PHE A 669 9.22 -58.26 -29.03
C PHE A 669 7.81 -58.78 -29.50
N LYS A 670 7.53 -58.55 -30.79
CA LYS A 670 6.67 -59.29 -31.78
C LYS A 670 5.19 -59.69 -31.49
N ARG A 671 4.29 -59.05 -32.29
CA ARG A 671 3.12 -59.56 -33.07
C ARG A 671 2.27 -60.77 -32.59
N THR A 672 0.94 -60.61 -32.63
CA THR A 672 0.00 -61.19 -33.64
C THR A 672 -1.37 -60.44 -33.59
N ILE A 673 -2.34 -60.75 -34.45
CA ILE A 673 -3.48 -59.90 -34.91
C ILE A 673 -4.87 -60.54 -34.60
N THR A 674 -5.94 -59.75 -34.40
CA THR A 674 -7.33 -59.83 -34.97
C THR A 674 -8.33 -58.97 -34.14
N THR A 675 -9.48 -58.54 -34.72
CA THR A 675 -10.49 -57.58 -34.16
C THR A 675 -11.94 -58.12 -34.36
N THR A 676 -13.07 -57.51 -33.96
CA THR A 676 -13.39 -56.15 -33.42
C THR A 676 -14.39 -56.27 -32.21
N HIS A 677 -15.59 -55.68 -32.03
CA HIS A 677 -16.42 -54.66 -32.73
C HIS A 677 -17.41 -53.90 -31.77
N SER A 678 -18.55 -53.40 -32.28
CA SER A 678 -19.45 -52.39 -31.67
C SER A 678 -20.88 -52.83 -31.30
N HIS A 679 -21.48 -52.21 -30.26
CA HIS A 679 -22.73 -51.39 -30.37
C HIS A 679 -22.99 -50.59 -29.06
N GLU A 680 -24.12 -49.86 -28.98
CA GLU A 680 -24.18 -48.51 -28.36
C GLU A 680 -25.44 -48.26 -27.47
N ILE A 681 -25.47 -47.07 -26.82
CA ILE A 681 -26.62 -46.34 -26.21
C ILE A 681 -26.84 -46.49 -24.67
N VAL A 682 -27.37 -45.41 -24.09
CA VAL A 682 -27.46 -44.95 -22.67
C VAL A 682 -28.89 -44.38 -22.49
N PRO A 683 -29.67 -44.54 -21.38
CA PRO A 683 -29.50 -43.67 -20.19
C PRO A 683 -30.10 -44.08 -18.80
N GLU A 684 -29.70 -43.29 -17.79
CA GLU A 684 -30.44 -42.73 -16.64
C GLU A 684 -31.35 -43.57 -15.68
N THR A 685 -30.79 -43.84 -14.49
CA THR A 685 -31.34 -43.51 -13.14
C THR A 685 -32.41 -44.36 -12.42
N LYS A 686 -32.26 -44.42 -11.08
CA LYS A 686 -33.01 -45.19 -10.04
C LYS A 686 -34.23 -44.39 -9.49
N VAL A 687 -35.03 -44.75 -8.46
CA VAL A 687 -34.75 -45.06 -7.01
C VAL A 687 -35.95 -45.80 -6.35
N THR A 688 -35.71 -46.41 -5.17
CA THR A 688 -36.67 -47.08 -4.23
C THR A 688 -37.12 -48.49 -4.67
N ARG A 689 -37.19 -49.53 -3.82
CA ARG A 689 -36.94 -49.74 -2.36
C ARG A 689 -36.91 -51.28 -2.11
N VAL A 690 -36.36 -51.93 -1.06
CA VAL A 690 -35.65 -51.61 0.20
C VAL A 690 -34.64 -52.77 0.51
N ILE A 691 -33.87 -52.68 1.61
CA ILE A 691 -32.92 -53.69 2.18
C ILE A 691 -31.56 -53.75 1.46
N GLU A 692 -30.49 -53.94 2.25
CA GLU A 692 -29.04 -53.86 1.96
C GLU A 692 -28.61 -53.85 0.48
N GLY A 693 -27.98 -52.74 0.08
CA GLY A 693 -27.89 -52.30 -1.32
C GLY A 693 -28.94 -51.22 -1.61
N GLU A 694 -28.79 -50.32 -2.57
CA GLU A 694 -27.70 -50.09 -3.54
C GLU A 694 -27.73 -48.59 -3.96
N PRO A 695 -26.69 -48.02 -4.60
CA PRO A 695 -26.49 -46.56 -4.65
C PRO A 695 -27.40 -45.83 -5.65
N THR A 696 -27.65 -44.53 -5.40
CA THR A 696 -28.44 -43.65 -6.29
C THR A 696 -27.95 -42.19 -6.33
N ILE A 697 -27.55 -41.70 -7.52
CA ILE A 697 -27.60 -40.28 -7.90
C ILE A 697 -28.57 -40.19 -9.08
N THR A 698 -29.54 -39.26 -9.03
CA THR A 698 -30.57 -39.12 -10.08
C THR A 698 -30.94 -37.65 -10.29
N LYS A 699 -31.12 -37.22 -11.55
CA LYS A 699 -31.02 -35.81 -11.96
C LYS A 699 -31.59 -35.61 -13.36
N VAL A 700 -32.25 -34.50 -13.73
CA VAL A 700 -32.95 -33.39 -13.02
C VAL A 700 -33.83 -32.73 -14.08
N THR A 701 -35.08 -32.37 -13.76
CA THR A 701 -35.95 -31.59 -14.68
C THR A 701 -36.59 -30.36 -14.02
N ARG A 702 -36.51 -29.25 -14.75
CA ARG A 702 -37.11 -27.91 -14.54
C ARG A 702 -38.65 -28.03 -14.74
N VAL A 703 -39.56 -27.23 -14.17
CA VAL A 703 -39.82 -25.78 -14.36
C VAL A 703 -40.83 -25.26 -13.31
N ILE A 704 -40.58 -24.07 -12.73
CA ILE A 704 -41.46 -22.88 -12.44
C ILE A 704 -43.00 -23.12 -12.50
N GLU A 705 -43.91 -22.66 -11.62
CA GLU A 705 -44.08 -21.40 -10.84
C GLU A 705 -44.65 -21.64 -9.42
N GLY A 706 -44.54 -20.76 -8.41
CA GLY A 706 -43.96 -19.41 -8.32
C GLY A 706 -43.59 -19.01 -6.87
N GLU A 707 -43.10 -17.77 -6.65
CA GLU A 707 -42.47 -17.29 -5.38
C GLU A 707 -43.50 -16.85 -4.29
N GLN A 708 -43.19 -16.56 -3.00
CA GLN A 708 -41.92 -16.11 -2.37
C GLN A 708 -41.89 -16.29 -0.80
N SER A 709 -40.67 -16.43 -0.24
CA SER A 709 -40.16 -16.03 1.12
C SER A 709 -40.69 -16.55 2.51
N ILE A 710 -39.86 -17.39 3.17
CA ILE A 710 -39.25 -17.27 4.54
C ILE A 710 -40.14 -17.20 5.83
N THR A 711 -39.92 -18.11 6.82
CA THR A 711 -39.50 -17.79 8.22
C THR A 711 -39.15 -18.99 9.15
N LYS A 712 -38.16 -18.77 10.05
CA LYS A 712 -37.83 -19.42 11.36
C LYS A 712 -37.98 -20.95 11.60
N VAL A 713 -36.86 -21.59 12.01
CA VAL A 713 -36.78 -22.69 13.03
C VAL A 713 -35.49 -22.53 13.85
N THR A 714 -35.39 -23.08 15.07
CA THR A 714 -34.19 -23.00 15.96
C THR A 714 -33.82 -24.32 16.67
N ARG A 715 -32.51 -24.63 16.69
CA ARG A 715 -31.77 -25.60 17.54
C ARG A 715 -31.92 -27.11 17.22
N VAL A 716 -30.79 -27.81 17.03
CA VAL A 716 -30.31 -29.03 17.78
C VAL A 716 -29.10 -29.70 17.07
N ILE A 717 -27.94 -29.66 17.75
CA ILE A 717 -26.80 -30.62 17.87
C ILE A 717 -26.12 -31.22 16.61
N GLU A 718 -24.80 -30.89 16.50
CA GLU A 718 -23.64 -31.59 15.86
C GLU A 718 -23.74 -32.20 14.45
N GLY A 719 -22.92 -31.83 13.45
CA GLY A 719 -21.76 -30.91 13.39
C GLY A 719 -21.44 -30.50 11.93
N GLU A 720 -20.28 -29.95 11.54
CA GLU A 720 -19.05 -29.62 12.29
C GLU A 720 -18.45 -28.25 11.85
N GLN A 721 -17.66 -28.21 10.75
CA GLN A 721 -16.89 -27.04 10.28
C GLN A 721 -17.11 -26.86 8.76
N SER A 722 -17.15 -25.64 8.18
CA SER A 722 -16.23 -24.52 8.44
C SER A 722 -16.80 -23.10 8.15
N ILE A 723 -16.54 -22.14 9.06
CA ILE A 723 -16.49 -20.65 8.92
C ILE A 723 -17.63 -19.94 8.13
N THR A 724 -18.48 -19.08 8.73
CA THR A 724 -18.06 -17.71 9.16
C THR A 724 -19.08 -16.97 10.05
N LYS A 725 -18.54 -16.29 11.09
CA LYS A 725 -19.19 -15.29 11.99
C LYS A 725 -20.38 -15.78 12.86
N VAL A 726 -20.67 -14.99 13.90
CA VAL A 726 -21.07 -15.48 15.23
C VAL A 726 -22.28 -14.74 15.80
N THR A 727 -23.20 -15.44 16.49
CA THR A 727 -23.73 -15.03 17.83
C THR A 727 -24.55 -16.12 18.56
N ARG A 728 -23.84 -16.91 19.39
CA ARG A 728 -24.26 -17.52 20.67
C ARG A 728 -25.40 -18.59 20.73
N VAL A 729 -25.07 -19.72 21.37
CA VAL A 729 -25.96 -20.74 21.98
C VAL A 729 -25.35 -21.11 23.35
N ILE A 730 -26.08 -21.81 24.24
CA ILE A 730 -25.71 -22.04 25.65
C ILE A 730 -25.85 -23.53 26.06
N GLU A 731 -24.82 -24.03 26.77
CA GLU A 731 -24.67 -25.26 27.62
C GLU A 731 -25.00 -26.65 27.03
N GLY A 732 -24.26 -27.75 27.34
CA GLY A 732 -23.16 -27.96 28.32
C GLY A 732 -22.14 -29.07 27.93
N GLU A 733 -21.25 -29.47 28.85
CA GLU A 733 -19.91 -30.08 28.61
C GLU A 733 -19.65 -31.41 29.39
N PRO A 734 -18.46 -32.11 29.40
CA PRO A 734 -17.12 -31.75 28.86
C PRO A 734 -16.28 -32.85 28.13
N SER A 735 -15.30 -32.42 27.30
CA SER A 735 -13.88 -32.86 27.33
C SER A 735 -13.02 -32.01 26.38
N ILE A 736 -11.77 -31.66 26.74
CA ILE A 736 -11.08 -30.46 26.21
C ILE A 736 -9.58 -30.65 25.92
N THR A 737 -9.08 -30.02 24.85
CA THR A 737 -7.66 -29.58 24.75
C THR A 737 -7.51 -28.15 24.18
N LYS A 738 -7.24 -27.19 25.08
CA LYS A 738 -6.63 -25.83 24.89
C LYS A 738 -7.27 -24.79 23.93
N VAL A 739 -7.45 -23.50 24.30
CA VAL A 739 -8.24 -22.82 25.38
C VAL A 739 -7.96 -21.30 25.34
N THR A 740 -8.97 -20.45 25.61
CA THR A 740 -8.76 -19.02 26.00
C THR A 740 -9.83 -18.50 27.00
N ARG A 741 -9.62 -18.75 28.31
CA ARG A 741 -10.48 -18.37 29.48
C ARG A 741 -11.87 -19.06 29.51
N VAL A 742 -12.49 -19.29 30.68
CA VAL A 742 -12.53 -18.55 31.96
C VAL A 742 -12.26 -19.44 33.20
N ILE A 743 -11.80 -18.83 34.31
CA ILE A 743 -11.79 -19.20 35.76
C ILE A 743 -12.36 -20.60 36.11
N GLU A 744 -11.71 -21.49 36.89
CA GLU A 744 -10.72 -21.34 37.98
C GLU A 744 -9.56 -22.38 37.87
N GLY A 745 -8.45 -22.23 38.62
CA GLY A 745 -7.14 -22.88 38.35
C GLY A 745 -6.99 -24.38 38.67
N GLU A 746 -5.84 -25.05 38.48
CA GLU A 746 -4.49 -24.72 37.95
C GLU A 746 -3.82 -26.02 37.41
N PRO A 747 -2.66 -26.00 36.70
CA PRO A 747 -1.90 -24.92 36.03
C PRO A 747 -1.88 -25.20 34.48
N THR A 748 -0.97 -24.76 33.59
CA THR A 748 0.31 -24.00 33.58
C THR A 748 0.33 -22.95 32.45
N PHE A 749 1.40 -22.16 32.34
CA PHE A 749 1.41 -20.90 31.58
C PHE A 749 2.09 -20.92 30.20
N THR A 750 1.62 -20.05 29.29
CA THR A 750 2.51 -19.20 28.48
C THR A 750 1.81 -17.93 27.91
N LYS A 751 2.09 -16.77 28.52
CA LYS A 751 2.18 -15.42 27.92
C LYS A 751 0.97 -14.79 27.17
N VAL A 752 0.15 -14.00 27.89
CA VAL A 752 -0.67 -12.88 27.37
C VAL A 752 -0.59 -11.69 28.36
N THR A 753 -0.89 -10.47 27.91
CA THR A 753 -0.09 -9.27 28.23
C THR A 753 -0.82 -8.05 28.84
N ARG A 754 -2.12 -8.10 29.17
CA ARG A 754 -2.81 -6.99 29.86
C ARG A 754 -4.09 -7.45 30.59
N VAL A 755 -4.33 -6.92 31.79
CA VAL A 755 -5.57 -7.03 32.59
C VAL A 755 -5.84 -5.66 33.22
N ILE A 756 -7.09 -5.34 33.57
CA ILE A 756 -7.51 -3.98 33.99
C ILE A 756 -8.08 -3.95 35.42
N GLU A 757 -8.75 -5.01 35.90
CA GLU A 757 -9.30 -5.12 37.26
C GLU A 757 -9.24 -6.58 37.76
N GLY A 758 -9.16 -6.76 39.08
CA GLY A 758 -9.23 -8.05 39.79
C GLY A 758 -7.86 -8.67 40.17
N GLU A 759 -7.71 -9.05 41.44
CA GLU A 759 -6.50 -9.70 41.98
C GLU A 759 -6.34 -11.14 41.50
N PRO A 760 -5.13 -11.53 41.05
CA PRO A 760 -4.47 -12.66 41.71
C PRO A 760 -2.94 -12.48 41.86
N SER A 761 -2.33 -13.37 42.65
CA SER A 761 -0.89 -13.38 43.01
C SER A 761 0.09 -13.58 41.82
N ILE A 762 1.33 -13.12 42.00
CA ILE A 762 2.23 -12.65 40.92
C ILE A 762 3.58 -13.41 40.87
N THR A 763 4.07 -13.69 39.66
CA THR A 763 5.48 -13.56 39.18
C THR A 763 5.47 -13.82 37.66
N THR A 764 6.05 -13.02 36.75
CA THR A 764 7.11 -11.98 36.84
C THR A 764 6.72 -10.79 35.93
N VAL A 765 7.07 -9.56 36.31
CA VAL A 765 6.57 -8.32 35.68
C VAL A 765 7.70 -7.43 35.16
N THR A 766 7.57 -6.91 33.94
CA THR A 766 8.55 -6.03 33.28
C THR A 766 8.13 -4.56 33.31
N ARG A 767 8.21 -3.94 34.51
CA ARG A 767 7.96 -2.53 34.86
C ARG A 767 6.49 -2.17 35.17
N VAL A 768 6.32 -1.37 36.24
CA VAL A 768 5.03 -0.97 36.87
C VAL A 768 5.05 0.54 37.15
N ILE A 769 3.85 1.07 37.38
CA ILE A 769 3.48 2.44 37.71
C ILE A 769 2.48 2.34 38.88
N GLU A 770 2.60 3.05 40.01
CA GLU A 770 3.62 3.01 41.09
C GLU A 770 2.88 3.39 42.42
N GLY A 771 3.45 3.46 43.63
CA GLY A 771 4.87 3.47 44.01
C GLY A 771 5.23 2.81 45.34
N GLN A 772 6.11 3.46 46.11
CA GLN A 772 7.34 2.87 46.67
C GLN A 772 7.45 2.92 48.22
N PRO A 773 8.33 2.14 48.90
CA PRO A 773 9.72 1.74 48.55
C PRO A 773 10.01 0.20 48.57
N SER A 774 11.18 -0.31 48.17
CA SER A 774 12.50 0.34 48.01
C SER A 774 13.25 0.03 46.69
N PHE A 775 14.20 0.91 46.37
CA PHE A 775 15.01 0.99 45.13
C PHE A 775 15.82 -0.28 44.81
N THR A 776 16.16 -0.60 43.54
CA THR A 776 16.83 0.30 42.58
C THR A 776 16.20 0.44 41.18
N LYS A 777 15.99 1.70 40.77
CA LYS A 777 15.81 2.22 39.40
C LYS A 777 14.51 1.85 38.65
N VAL A 778 13.42 2.57 38.97
CA VAL A 778 12.23 2.78 38.10
C VAL A 778 12.35 4.17 37.42
N THR A 779 11.55 4.48 36.38
CA THR A 779 11.89 5.59 35.44
C THR A 779 10.79 6.55 34.94
N ARG A 780 9.48 6.34 35.14
CA ARG A 780 8.44 7.40 35.01
C ARG A 780 7.04 6.92 35.42
N VAL A 781 6.20 7.84 35.92
CA VAL A 781 4.81 7.67 36.41
C VAL A 781 3.99 8.92 36.02
N ILE A 782 2.66 8.79 35.95
CA ILE A 782 1.71 9.86 35.59
C ILE A 782 0.45 9.72 36.49
N GLU A 783 0.26 10.67 37.42
CA GLU A 783 -0.99 11.06 38.12
C GLU A 783 -1.73 10.00 38.98
N THR A 784 -2.07 10.19 40.28
CA THR A 784 -1.87 11.28 41.29
C THR A 784 -1.75 10.69 42.74
N GLU A 785 -1.82 11.51 43.80
CA GLU A 785 -1.12 11.34 45.11
C GLU A 785 -1.92 10.76 46.32
N PRO A 786 -1.26 10.45 47.49
CA PRO A 786 -1.67 9.36 48.40
C PRO A 786 -2.16 9.77 49.81
N VAL A 787 -2.47 8.77 50.66
CA VAL A 787 -2.60 8.88 52.12
C VAL A 787 -1.80 7.77 52.82
N ILE A 788 -1.17 8.08 53.97
CA ILE A 788 -0.25 7.20 54.71
C ILE A 788 -0.86 6.82 56.08
N THR A 789 -0.61 5.60 56.58
CA THR A 789 -0.52 5.36 58.03
C THR A 789 0.52 4.28 58.35
N THR A 790 1.32 4.50 59.40
CA THR A 790 2.52 3.72 59.76
C THR A 790 2.30 2.77 60.92
N MET A 791 3.06 1.66 60.96
CA MET A 791 3.71 1.16 62.18
C MET A 791 4.94 0.30 61.85
N VAL A 792 5.88 0.17 62.80
CA VAL A 792 7.27 -0.30 62.62
C VAL A 792 7.68 -1.17 63.84
N VAL A 793 8.87 -1.80 63.78
CA VAL A 793 9.65 -2.54 64.83
C VAL A 793 9.58 -4.07 64.66
N SER A 794 10.67 -4.84 64.57
CA SER A 794 12.12 -4.56 64.39
C SER A 794 12.89 -5.86 64.07
N GLY A 795 14.04 -5.81 63.35
CA GLY A 795 14.93 -6.96 63.17
C GLY A 795 16.13 -6.66 62.23
N GLU A 796 17.34 -7.12 62.58
CA GLU A 796 18.61 -6.54 62.10
C GLU A 796 19.50 -7.55 61.31
N THR A 797 20.58 -7.04 60.67
CA THR A 797 21.86 -7.70 60.29
C THR A 797 22.11 -8.43 58.94
N THR A 798 23.05 -7.85 58.15
CA THR A 798 24.21 -8.51 57.46
C THR A 798 24.00 -9.44 56.23
N LYS A 799 24.98 -9.66 55.30
CA LYS A 799 26.24 -8.95 54.91
C LYS A 799 26.66 -9.26 53.45
N VAL A 800 27.68 -8.52 52.97
CA VAL A 800 28.29 -8.51 51.61
C VAL A 800 29.33 -9.62 51.38
N THR A 801 29.49 -10.16 50.14
CA THR A 801 30.78 -10.44 49.45
C THR A 801 30.60 -10.87 47.97
N ARG A 802 31.70 -10.97 47.19
CA ARG A 802 31.68 -11.03 45.70
C ARG A 802 32.93 -11.75 45.13
N LEU A 803 32.78 -12.44 43.97
CA LEU A 803 33.79 -12.79 42.92
C LEU A 803 34.85 -13.93 43.10
N ILE A 804 35.09 -14.62 41.95
CA ILE A 804 36.36 -15.14 41.35
C ILE A 804 36.80 -16.65 41.48
N GLU A 805 36.82 -17.29 40.29
CA GLU A 805 37.74 -18.29 39.66
C GLU A 805 38.20 -19.63 40.31
N GLY A 806 38.47 -20.62 39.44
CA GLY A 806 39.16 -21.89 39.75
C GLY A 806 38.85 -23.05 38.77
N GLU A 807 39.86 -23.77 38.25
CA GLU A 807 39.70 -24.80 37.20
C GLU A 807 39.86 -26.28 37.66
N SER A 808 39.38 -27.18 36.78
CA SER A 808 40.02 -28.45 36.36
C SER A 808 39.66 -29.81 37.01
N SER A 809 39.30 -30.76 36.15
CA SER A 809 39.79 -32.16 36.11
C SER A 809 39.39 -32.82 34.76
N SER A 810 39.97 -33.97 34.39
CA SER A 810 40.04 -34.47 32.98
C SER A 810 39.43 -35.88 32.79
N THR A 811 39.08 -36.35 31.58
CA THR A 811 40.04 -37.00 30.63
C THR A 811 39.43 -37.47 29.27
N ARG A 812 40.26 -37.41 28.21
CA ARG A 812 40.42 -38.33 27.03
C ARG A 812 39.23 -38.76 26.12
N VAL A 813 39.18 -38.13 24.93
CA VAL A 813 39.34 -38.69 23.55
C VAL A 813 39.11 -40.21 23.30
N PHE A 814 38.32 -40.57 22.26
CA PHE A 814 38.72 -41.48 21.16
C PHE A 814 37.81 -41.37 19.90
N GLU A 815 38.15 -42.08 18.82
CA GLU A 815 37.87 -41.81 17.39
C GLU A 815 36.55 -42.39 16.80
N GLY A 816 36.22 -41.98 15.57
CA GLY A 816 35.90 -42.94 14.50
C GLY A 816 34.47 -42.99 13.94
N GLN A 817 34.31 -42.69 12.63
CA GLN A 817 33.13 -43.09 11.85
C GLN A 817 33.32 -44.47 11.19
N PRO A 818 32.23 -45.22 10.98
CA PRO A 818 32.14 -46.12 9.82
C PRO A 818 30.90 -45.86 8.94
N ILE A 819 30.92 -46.41 7.72
CA ILE A 819 29.95 -46.17 6.64
C ILE A 819 29.34 -47.50 6.17
N ILE A 820 28.00 -47.53 6.00
CA ILE A 820 27.16 -48.44 5.19
C ILE A 820 27.36 -49.98 5.29
N THR A 821 26.26 -50.70 5.53
CA THR A 821 25.96 -51.96 4.80
C THR A 821 24.43 -52.18 4.73
N LYS A 822 23.94 -53.12 3.90
CA LYS A 822 22.54 -53.19 3.43
C LYS A 822 22.08 -54.66 3.18
N VAL A 823 20.78 -54.82 2.88
CA VAL A 823 20.14 -55.80 1.96
C VAL A 823 19.35 -56.99 2.57
N THR A 824 18.04 -57.08 2.23
CA THR A 824 17.12 -58.27 2.22
C THR A 824 16.73 -58.95 3.56
N ARG A 825 15.63 -59.73 3.66
CA ARG A 825 14.80 -60.44 2.65
C ARG A 825 13.29 -60.50 3.00
N VAL A 826 12.49 -61.01 2.06
CA VAL A 826 11.01 -61.22 2.08
C VAL A 826 10.63 -62.70 2.33
N ILE A 827 9.48 -62.91 2.99
CA ILE A 827 8.56 -64.07 2.89
C ILE A 827 7.12 -63.48 3.05
N GLU A 828 6.02 -63.74 2.31
CA GLU A 828 5.61 -64.63 1.20
C GLU A 828 4.55 -65.71 1.59
N GLY A 829 3.32 -65.61 1.06
CA GLY A 829 2.19 -66.53 1.34
C GLY A 829 0.87 -66.20 0.61
N ARG A 830 0.15 -67.23 0.15
CA ARG A 830 -1.21 -67.20 -0.44
C ARG A 830 -1.99 -68.41 0.09
N GLU A 831 -3.32 -68.33 0.15
CA GLU A 831 -4.19 -69.50 0.38
C GLU A 831 -4.98 -69.92 -0.88
N LEU A 832 -5.45 -71.16 -0.85
CA LEU A 832 -6.31 -71.83 -1.85
C LEU A 832 -7.52 -72.43 -1.11
N ASP A 833 -8.56 -72.79 -1.84
CA ASP A 833 -9.76 -73.37 -1.22
C ASP A 833 -9.58 -74.83 -0.73
N ALA A 834 -10.56 -75.29 0.05
CA ALA A 834 -10.55 -76.59 0.72
C ALA A 834 -10.68 -77.81 -0.22
N GLN A 835 -10.71 -77.61 -1.54
CA GLN A 835 -10.68 -78.68 -2.54
C GLN A 835 -9.43 -78.62 -3.44
N GLY A 836 -8.50 -77.70 -3.18
CA GLY A 836 -7.13 -77.76 -3.71
C GLY A 836 -7.02 -77.49 -5.20
N LYS A 837 -7.93 -76.70 -5.78
CA LYS A 837 -7.89 -76.35 -7.21
C LYS A 837 -7.84 -74.84 -7.43
N ILE A 838 -6.92 -74.40 -8.28
CA ILE A 838 -6.87 -73.01 -8.78
C ILE A 838 -8.05 -72.81 -9.75
N ILE A 839 -8.82 -71.75 -9.57
CA ILE A 839 -9.96 -71.38 -10.45
C ILE A 839 -9.56 -70.15 -11.30
N GLU A 840 -9.84 -70.19 -12.60
CA GLU A 840 -9.24 -69.31 -13.62
C GLU A 840 -10.27 -68.40 -14.34
N GLY A 841 -9.78 -67.27 -14.88
CA GLY A 841 -10.36 -66.54 -16.02
C GLY A 841 -11.55 -65.58 -15.73
N GLY A 842 -11.85 -64.56 -16.57
CA GLY A 842 -11.03 -63.93 -17.63
C GLY A 842 -11.75 -63.63 -18.97
N SER A 843 -11.87 -62.34 -19.36
CA SER A 843 -11.98 -61.73 -20.74
C SER A 843 -12.45 -60.25 -20.61
N ARG A 844 -12.14 -59.20 -21.42
CA ARG A 844 -11.73 -58.93 -22.84
C ARG A 844 -12.89 -58.92 -23.89
N GLN A 845 -12.94 -58.16 -25.02
CA GLN A 845 -12.40 -56.89 -25.64
C GLN A 845 -13.02 -56.81 -27.11
N THR A 846 -13.12 -55.77 -28.01
CA THR A 846 -12.75 -54.32 -28.15
C THR A 846 -13.34 -53.56 -29.40
N MET A 847 -13.54 -52.22 -29.30
CA MET A 847 -13.25 -51.13 -30.31
C MET A 847 -14.15 -50.76 -31.56
N VAL A 848 -14.12 -49.43 -31.90
CA VAL A 848 -13.92 -48.70 -33.23
C VAL A 848 -14.99 -48.84 -34.37
N ASN A 849 -15.28 -47.89 -35.33
CA ASN A 849 -14.65 -46.71 -36.05
C ASN A 849 -15.72 -45.55 -36.21
N GLU A 850 -15.59 -44.28 -36.70
CA GLU A 850 -14.69 -43.43 -37.56
C GLU A 850 -14.81 -43.57 -39.12
N PRO A 851 -14.36 -42.63 -40.01
CA PRO A 851 -14.25 -41.13 -40.03
C PRO A 851 -14.62 -40.48 -41.44
N LEU A 852 -14.27 -39.20 -41.76
CA LEU A 852 -13.85 -38.65 -43.12
C LEU A 852 -13.61 -37.10 -43.20
N VAL A 853 -12.84 -36.59 -44.19
CA VAL A 853 -12.20 -35.22 -44.25
C VAL A 853 -12.00 -34.64 -45.70
N ILE A 854 -11.60 -33.35 -45.85
CA ILE A 854 -11.05 -32.55 -47.03
C ILE A 854 -12.04 -31.52 -47.64
N GLU A 855 -11.77 -30.23 -47.99
CA GLU A 855 -10.65 -29.22 -47.93
C GLU A 855 -11.23 -27.78 -47.63
N GLY A 856 -10.69 -26.56 -47.85
CA GLY A 856 -9.49 -26.00 -48.53
C GLY A 856 -9.28 -24.46 -48.29
N PRO A 857 -8.39 -23.70 -48.99
CA PRO A 857 -7.65 -22.54 -48.40
C PRO A 857 -8.12 -21.09 -48.68
N ASP A 858 -7.88 -20.19 -47.69
CA ASP A 858 -7.50 -18.75 -47.81
C ASP A 858 -7.18 -18.22 -46.39
N PHE A 859 -5.99 -17.65 -46.16
CA PHE A 859 -5.53 -17.18 -44.84
C PHE A 859 -5.51 -15.66 -44.64
N SER A 860 -6.15 -14.91 -45.52
CA SER A 860 -6.30 -13.44 -45.41
C SER A 860 -7.17 -12.94 -44.23
N LYS A 861 -7.50 -13.80 -43.25
CA LYS A 861 -8.54 -13.52 -42.22
C LYS A 861 -8.21 -13.84 -40.76
N ILE A 862 -7.12 -14.54 -40.44
CA ILE A 862 -6.82 -14.90 -39.03
C ILE A 862 -6.03 -13.77 -38.35
N THR A 863 -6.72 -12.66 -38.08
CA THR A 863 -6.20 -11.51 -37.32
C THR A 863 -7.02 -11.26 -36.04
N THR A 864 -7.16 -12.30 -35.20
CA THR A 864 -7.54 -12.16 -33.79
C THR A 864 -7.24 -13.46 -33.04
N ILE A 865 -6.06 -13.57 -32.41
CA ILE A 865 -5.68 -14.73 -31.60
C ILE A 865 -5.94 -14.40 -30.13
N HIS A 866 -7.06 -14.91 -29.59
CA HIS A 866 -7.39 -14.84 -28.17
C HIS A 866 -7.91 -16.20 -27.69
N GLY A 867 -7.14 -16.87 -26.83
CA GLY A 867 -7.48 -18.17 -26.24
C GLY A 867 -7.07 -19.38 -27.08
N ASN A 868 -6.37 -20.31 -26.42
CA ASN A 868 -5.95 -21.64 -26.90
C ASN A 868 -4.85 -21.68 -28.01
N PRO A 869 -3.63 -22.19 -27.72
CA PRO A 869 -2.49 -22.14 -28.66
C PRO A 869 -2.58 -23.02 -29.93
N ASN A 870 -3.48 -24.00 -29.99
CA ASN A 870 -3.37 -25.10 -30.97
C ASN A 870 -3.60 -24.70 -32.43
N LEU A 871 -4.31 -23.60 -32.69
CA LEU A 871 -4.64 -23.09 -34.04
C LEU A 871 -3.44 -22.75 -34.93
N ILE A 872 -2.24 -22.62 -34.36
CA ILE A 872 -1.03 -22.20 -35.12
C ILE A 872 -0.40 -23.38 -35.89
N ASN A 873 -0.50 -24.60 -35.36
CA ASN A 873 0.13 -25.77 -36.01
C ASN A 873 -0.69 -26.26 -37.21
N GLU A 874 -2.02 -26.27 -37.11
CA GLU A 874 -2.91 -26.79 -38.16
C GLU A 874 -2.78 -26.02 -39.50
N GLU A 875 -2.59 -24.71 -39.45
CA GLU A 875 -2.49 -23.89 -40.67
C GLU A 875 -1.08 -23.92 -41.31
N SER A 876 -0.04 -24.41 -40.60
CA SER A 876 1.31 -24.52 -41.12
C SER A 876 1.47 -25.68 -42.12
N ASP A 877 0.88 -26.84 -41.81
CA ASP A 877 0.90 -28.01 -42.68
C ASP A 877 0.03 -27.82 -43.94
N ARG A 878 -1.13 -27.15 -43.79
CA ARG A 878 -2.06 -26.85 -44.90
C ARG A 878 -1.41 -26.00 -45.99
N ILE A 879 -0.58 -25.02 -45.61
CA ILE A 879 0.21 -24.21 -46.55
C ILE A 879 1.30 -25.06 -47.24
N SER A 880 1.88 -26.03 -46.53
CA SER A 880 3.00 -26.87 -47.00
C SER A 880 2.63 -27.96 -48.02
N GLN A 881 1.33 -28.16 -48.28
CA GLN A 881 0.81 -29.14 -49.24
C GLN A 881 0.35 -28.46 -50.55
N LEU A 882 -0.30 -27.29 -50.45
CA LEU A 882 -0.71 -26.44 -51.59
C LEU A 882 0.44 -25.95 -52.49
N ILE A 883 1.68 -26.02 -52.02
CA ILE A 883 2.89 -25.63 -52.76
C ILE A 883 3.39 -26.77 -53.68
N ARG A 884 2.95 -28.01 -53.51
CA ARG A 884 3.50 -29.18 -54.24
C ARG A 884 2.81 -29.44 -55.58
N ASP A 885 1.49 -29.47 -55.59
CA ASP A 885 0.72 -30.04 -56.70
C ASP A 885 0.21 -28.96 -57.67
N GLY A 886 1.15 -28.42 -58.47
CA GLY A 886 0.99 -27.25 -59.33
C GLY A 886 -0.04 -27.33 -60.46
N GLY A 887 -1.33 -27.37 -60.10
CA GLY A 887 -2.49 -26.91 -60.87
C GLY A 887 -2.93 -27.70 -62.10
N LYS A 888 -4.25 -28.02 -62.19
CA LYS A 888 -5.06 -27.90 -63.42
C LYS A 888 -6.57 -28.16 -63.21
N PHE A 889 -7.38 -27.34 -63.89
CA PHE A 889 -8.75 -27.53 -64.38
C PHE A 889 -9.84 -28.26 -63.55
N ALA A 890 -10.61 -27.47 -62.79
CA ALA A 890 -11.92 -26.91 -63.19
C ALA A 890 -13.13 -27.81 -63.56
N ALA A 891 -14.30 -27.23 -63.23
CA ALA A 891 -15.67 -27.56 -63.66
C ALA A 891 -16.33 -28.80 -62.99
N ALA A 892 -17.66 -28.86 -62.81
CA ALA A 892 -18.72 -27.98 -63.33
C ALA A 892 -19.96 -27.87 -62.42
N ARG A 893 -20.71 -26.76 -62.57
CA ARG A 893 -22.20 -26.67 -62.74
C ARG A 893 -23.14 -27.38 -61.72
N LYS A 894 -24.26 -26.76 -61.26
CA LYS A 894 -24.80 -25.39 -61.42
C LYS A 894 -26.03 -25.21 -60.49
N ALA A 895 -26.29 -24.00 -59.99
CA ALA A 895 -27.61 -23.61 -59.45
C ALA A 895 -28.66 -23.40 -60.57
N PRO A 896 -29.96 -23.28 -60.27
CA PRO A 896 -30.57 -21.94 -60.03
C PRO A 896 -31.75 -21.99 -59.01
N ALA A 897 -32.64 -21.00 -58.77
CA ALA A 897 -32.92 -19.68 -59.38
C ALA A 897 -33.62 -18.71 -58.37
N GLY A 898 -33.68 -17.39 -58.68
CA GLY A 898 -34.63 -16.43 -58.04
C GLY A 898 -34.01 -15.26 -57.27
N MET A 899 -33.11 -14.43 -57.83
CA MET A 899 -33.42 -13.22 -58.65
C MET A 899 -34.32 -12.17 -57.93
N ARG A 900 -34.01 -10.86 -57.84
CA ARG A 900 -33.19 -9.90 -58.66
C ARG A 900 -32.39 -8.95 -57.73
N ARG A 901 -31.16 -8.48 -58.01
CA ARG A 901 -30.72 -7.35 -58.91
C ARG A 901 -31.50 -6.04 -58.71
N ARG A 902 -30.93 -4.82 -58.62
CA ARG A 902 -29.62 -4.20 -59.05
C ARG A 902 -29.06 -3.29 -57.90
N ARG A 903 -27.80 -2.84 -57.77
CA ARG A 903 -26.58 -2.63 -58.61
C ARG A 903 -26.37 -1.23 -59.23
N LYS A 904 -25.54 -0.40 -58.57
CA LYS A 904 -24.65 0.71 -59.04
C LYS A 904 -23.63 0.96 -57.88
N MET A 905 -22.31 1.13 -58.00
CA MET A 905 -21.38 1.53 -59.08
C MET A 905 -21.54 3.03 -59.45
N VAL A 906 -20.52 3.90 -59.38
CA VAL A 906 -19.15 3.83 -59.97
C VAL A 906 -18.09 4.62 -59.15
N ARG A 907 -16.79 4.27 -59.25
CA ARG A 907 -15.61 5.04 -58.74
C ARG A 907 -15.22 6.21 -59.66
N ARG A 908 -14.57 7.27 -59.14
CA ARG A 908 -13.33 7.85 -59.74
C ARG A 908 -12.59 8.85 -58.82
N HIS A 909 -11.29 9.04 -59.09
CA HIS A 909 -10.42 10.03 -58.44
C HIS A 909 -10.41 11.37 -59.22
N HIS A 910 -10.24 12.51 -58.54
CA HIS A 910 -9.03 13.34 -58.70
C HIS A 910 -8.83 14.41 -57.60
N LYS A 911 -7.66 15.06 -57.62
CA LYS A 911 -7.20 16.21 -56.79
C LYS A 911 -7.69 17.56 -57.40
N PRO A 912 -7.29 18.76 -56.89
CA PRO A 912 -7.45 19.37 -55.55
C PRO A 912 -7.94 20.85 -55.65
N ARG A 913 -7.61 21.67 -54.61
CA ARG A 913 -7.47 23.16 -54.55
C ARG A 913 -8.62 24.06 -54.03
N GLN A 914 -8.22 24.90 -53.07
CA GLN A 914 -8.54 26.33 -52.88
C GLN A 914 -9.92 26.84 -52.37
N SER A 915 -9.91 27.14 -51.06
CA SER A 915 -10.00 28.49 -50.44
C SER A 915 -11.30 29.33 -50.46
N ILE A 916 -11.57 29.96 -49.30
CA ILE A 916 -12.50 31.08 -49.06
C ILE A 916 -13.98 30.62 -49.13
N GLN A 917 -14.89 31.01 -48.23
CA GLN A 917 -14.95 32.23 -47.40
C GLN A 917 -15.30 31.93 -45.94
#